data_AF-A0AA43RIP1-F1
#
_entry.id   AF-A0AA43RIP1-F1
#
_cell.length_a   1.000
_cell.length_b   1.000
_cell.length_c   1.000
_cell.angle_alpha   90.00
_cell.angle_beta   90.00
_cell.angle_gamma   90.00
#
_symmetry.space_group_name_H-M   'P 1'
#
loop_
_entity.id
_entity.type
_entity.pdbx_description
1 polymer ?
#
loop_
_entity_poly.entity_id
_entity_poly.type
_entity_poly.pdbx_seq_one_letter_code
_entity_poly.pdbx_strand_id
1 'polypeptide(L)'
;MALSNAIRFMRMVSTDESLDQLLEQAKSEKSFQQIRTYLHLLEEYSTYMTAENKKKTLALLYELLMHPDGDVRRKSGQIMGQILANSGPKYRKERPHSARKDAMTPTMMALLDESVSLWEHYILLCLHPDRKVSPKHALRISNSLKTICMSLFASCDEKEAQPMLPPLLRLLWQAEGEDRFVLVDAFSRIPWSYFPPESLPPTIDALGKMVLSGDVPLQLNALRALEQLRLHRPETEDAIVHAVRQLNVSPGPHSQVLDCMRQRVLGLRMNEISSGEVSDFYLSNLKNAVHWTIKLVQIDLLCDDVRRHPDSAFHTAMHLSNLLSVSEHLPVREYAGQRLLEVCQALTISQRNEIAIDLIRELESGQDQISRFIPPYAGNIICMLPEKELLEAVDLLEALLHGGLVRPARTALYTLGEVLNDLPNNPAIAQRILGIVITGVSHYDSEIHRAALMVLCKEIFGSQRISMDFRHDYFVLLHKKLLTILSEPREGKLTFFNRAAMLNYLYRFMIACQVQRGGFHFLPAKPAAFFPGTFDPFSVGHKKIVEEIRSMGFQVYLAVDEFSWSKKTLAKLMRRQIVVMSVADQWDTYLFPDDIPINIANPKDLAILKHLLGHTELYLVAGSDVIRNASAYRSTELGSAAEYNHIVFYRDREEEAQKPPLSSFIQGKLETFSLPSFFETVSSTRIRESVDQNLDISMLVDPVVQSFIYENGLYLRTPERKNILRREDLYFRRFRAPSPELPGEMARLLSQKKEPLGVVLRARPQELLGWVVGHTLHGADLYDALQSLEAANYVRRHTSGRILLIDHVHPEGDIHQRPTVCRMLLNELLARSLEYDHTYAVCRCQAEDTSLRYALEQLGFIPVSGQEDIYYVDMRSPVMLLQDVLLQIKKPHHDSNAVKAVVRKTRPKLRRAIANLFPGKLVLCFDSEMLNQALMERVETLNGVQNVPPGVRRLGPYMCVPYGKILSDEIVPNTVTKSLRVEKCYQADASSFEVVEYPGYSPLKNQIRTLKSFRRPVILVDDLLHKG
;
A
#
# COMPACT_ATOMS: atom_id res chain seq x y z
N MET A 1 -7.45 18.00 -2.25
CA MET A 1 -6.74 16.75 -2.58
C MET A 1 -6.58 16.55 -4.09
N ALA A 2 -7.67 16.35 -4.84
CA ALA A 2 -7.62 16.17 -6.31
C ALA A 2 -6.81 17.27 -7.02
N LEU A 3 -7.13 18.55 -6.76
CA LEU A 3 -6.41 19.68 -7.35
C LEU A 3 -4.91 19.70 -7.02
N SER A 4 -4.54 19.48 -5.75
CA SER A 4 -3.12 19.45 -5.34
C SER A 4 -2.35 18.31 -6.02
N ASN A 5 -2.97 17.15 -6.19
CA ASN A 5 -2.35 16.00 -6.85
C ASN A 5 -2.20 16.26 -8.35
N ALA A 6 -3.24 16.79 -8.99
CA ALA A 6 -3.21 17.15 -10.40
C ALA A 6 -2.15 18.22 -10.70
N ILE A 7 -1.99 19.25 -9.85
CA ILE A 7 -0.95 20.28 -10.01
C ILE A 7 0.45 19.68 -9.92
N ARG A 8 0.71 18.86 -8.89
CA ARG A 8 2.00 18.18 -8.74
C ARG A 8 2.31 17.27 -9.94
N PHE A 9 1.30 16.58 -10.43
CA PHE A 9 1.45 15.69 -11.58
C PHE A 9 1.67 16.47 -12.88
N MET A 10 0.84 17.48 -13.18
CA MET A 10 1.02 18.35 -14.35
C MET A 10 2.41 18.97 -14.39
N ARG A 11 2.94 19.41 -13.25
CA ARG A 11 4.34 19.87 -13.16
C ARG A 11 5.31 18.79 -13.64
N MET A 12 5.15 17.57 -13.18
CA MET A 12 6.00 16.42 -13.52
C MET A 12 5.98 16.03 -15.01
N VAL A 13 4.81 16.02 -15.66
CA VAL A 13 4.72 15.73 -17.12
C VAL A 13 5.11 16.92 -18.00
N SER A 14 5.13 18.14 -17.44
CA SER A 14 5.57 19.34 -18.17
C SER A 14 7.08 19.57 -18.14
N THR A 15 7.79 19.07 -17.13
CA THR A 15 9.24 19.20 -16.99
C THR A 15 9.97 17.98 -17.55
N ASP A 16 10.91 18.21 -18.46
CA ASP A 16 11.56 17.15 -19.24
C ASP A 16 12.29 16.11 -18.38
N GLU A 17 13.11 16.53 -17.41
CA GLU A 17 13.87 15.61 -16.55
C GLU A 17 12.98 14.63 -15.79
N SER A 18 11.85 15.13 -15.26
CA SER A 18 10.94 14.29 -14.48
C SER A 18 10.06 13.40 -15.36
N LEU A 19 9.72 13.83 -16.57
CA LEU A 19 9.03 12.97 -17.53
C LEU A 19 9.97 11.87 -18.02
N ASP A 20 11.22 12.19 -18.33
CA ASP A 20 12.21 11.20 -18.77
C ASP A 20 12.40 10.11 -17.70
N GLN A 21 12.49 10.49 -16.41
CA GLN A 21 12.50 9.53 -15.31
C GLN A 21 11.24 8.66 -15.25
N LEU A 22 10.06 9.22 -15.53
CA LEU A 22 8.79 8.49 -15.53
C LEU A 22 8.70 7.51 -16.71
N LEU A 23 9.13 7.93 -17.90
CA LEU A 23 9.15 7.10 -19.11
C LEU A 23 10.17 5.95 -18.96
N GLU A 24 11.34 6.21 -18.38
CA GLU A 24 12.34 5.17 -18.08
C GLU A 24 11.84 4.17 -17.03
N GLN A 25 11.12 4.63 -16.00
CA GLN A 25 10.45 3.73 -15.04
C GLN A 25 9.39 2.86 -15.73
N ALA A 26 8.56 3.45 -16.60
CA ALA A 26 7.55 2.71 -17.35
C ALA A 26 8.19 1.69 -18.33
N LYS A 27 9.31 2.05 -18.94
CA LYS A 27 10.07 1.19 -19.88
C LYS A 27 10.76 0.01 -19.20
N SER A 28 11.30 0.23 -18.00
CA SER A 28 12.02 -0.79 -17.23
C SER A 28 11.09 -1.71 -16.41
N GLU A 29 9.79 -1.39 -16.36
CA GLU A 29 8.79 -2.15 -15.63
C GLU A 29 8.58 -3.54 -16.26
N LYS A 30 8.52 -4.58 -15.42
CA LYS A 30 8.31 -5.97 -15.85
C LYS A 30 6.87 -6.42 -15.62
N SER A 31 6.18 -5.83 -14.65
CA SER A 31 4.78 -6.09 -14.40
C SER A 31 3.93 -5.35 -15.42
N PHE A 32 3.28 -6.10 -16.33
CA PHE A 32 2.34 -5.51 -17.28
C PHE A 32 1.17 -4.77 -16.59
N GLN A 33 0.82 -5.14 -15.35
CA GLN A 33 -0.20 -4.44 -14.57
C GLN A 33 0.28 -3.04 -14.14
N GLN A 34 1.55 -2.91 -13.77
CA GLN A 34 2.16 -1.61 -13.47
C GLN A 34 2.33 -0.79 -14.75
N ILE A 35 2.75 -1.42 -15.86
CA ILE A 35 2.76 -0.78 -17.19
C ILE A 35 1.39 -0.20 -17.54
N ARG A 36 0.29 -0.93 -17.31
CA ARG A 36 -1.07 -0.40 -17.53
C ARG A 36 -1.36 0.83 -16.69
N THR A 37 -0.91 0.87 -15.44
CA THR A 37 -1.08 2.05 -14.59
C THR A 37 -0.34 3.25 -15.18
N TYR A 38 0.88 3.06 -15.69
CA TYR A 38 1.60 4.09 -16.44
C TYR A 38 0.86 4.50 -17.72
N LEU A 39 0.38 3.55 -18.52
CA LEU A 39 -0.37 3.83 -19.75
C LEU A 39 -1.64 4.65 -19.47
N HIS A 40 -2.39 4.34 -18.40
CA HIS A 40 -3.56 5.13 -18.01
C HIS A 40 -3.19 6.56 -17.60
N LEU A 41 -2.05 6.73 -16.95
CA LEU A 41 -1.55 8.04 -16.56
C LEU A 41 -1.06 8.85 -17.77
N LEU A 42 -0.37 8.21 -18.72
CA LEU A 42 0.04 8.83 -19.98
C LEU A 42 -1.18 9.21 -20.82
N GLU A 43 -2.18 8.34 -20.92
CA GLU A 43 -3.46 8.62 -21.58
C GLU A 43 -4.09 9.89 -20.99
N GLU A 44 -4.27 9.92 -19.67
CA GLU A 44 -5.01 10.97 -18.97
C GLU A 44 -4.33 12.34 -19.05
N TYR A 45 -3.00 12.37 -19.04
CA TYR A 45 -2.23 13.61 -19.00
C TYR A 45 -1.51 13.96 -20.31
N SER A 46 -1.65 13.14 -21.35
CA SER A 46 -1.11 13.41 -22.71
C SER A 46 -1.51 14.79 -23.25
N THR A 47 -2.70 15.28 -22.86
CA THR A 47 -3.22 16.59 -23.26
C THR A 47 -2.43 17.78 -22.70
N TYR A 48 -1.68 17.60 -21.61
CA TYR A 48 -0.88 18.65 -20.95
C TYR A 48 0.61 18.58 -21.31
N MET A 49 1.02 17.61 -22.12
CA MET A 49 2.42 17.46 -22.57
C MET A 49 2.76 18.49 -23.66
N THR A 50 4.03 18.92 -23.67
CA THR A 50 4.62 19.68 -24.78
C THR A 50 4.70 18.81 -26.05
N ALA A 51 4.88 19.42 -27.22
CA ALA A 51 5.02 18.68 -28.48
C ALA A 51 6.22 17.71 -28.45
N GLU A 52 7.33 18.11 -27.83
CA GLU A 52 8.51 17.26 -27.64
C GLU A 52 8.22 16.07 -26.72
N ASN A 53 7.54 16.32 -25.59
CA ASN A 53 7.18 15.27 -24.64
C ASN A 53 6.15 14.28 -25.18
N LYS A 54 5.27 14.72 -26.10
CA LYS A 54 4.40 13.83 -26.87
C LYS A 54 5.19 12.93 -27.82
N LYS A 55 6.23 13.46 -28.50
CA LYS A 55 7.12 12.66 -29.37
C LYS A 55 7.88 11.60 -28.56
N LYS A 56 8.43 11.97 -27.39
CA LYS A 56 9.07 11.01 -26.45
C LYS A 56 8.08 9.93 -26.00
N THR A 57 6.85 10.32 -25.66
CA THR A 57 5.80 9.38 -25.27
C THR A 57 5.40 8.45 -26.42
N LEU A 58 5.23 8.96 -27.64
CA LEU A 58 4.95 8.15 -28.83
C LEU A 58 6.05 7.11 -29.12
N ALA A 59 7.32 7.48 -28.90
CA ALA A 59 8.44 6.54 -29.02
C ALA A 59 8.33 5.38 -28.01
N LEU A 60 8.05 5.66 -26.74
CA LEU A 60 7.79 4.62 -25.73
C LEU A 60 6.59 3.74 -26.12
N LEU A 61 5.47 4.34 -26.54
CA LEU A 61 4.27 3.59 -26.91
C LEU A 61 4.51 2.69 -28.12
N TYR A 62 5.30 3.15 -29.09
CA TYR A 62 5.72 2.35 -30.25
C TYR A 62 6.57 1.15 -29.82
N GLU A 63 7.52 1.34 -28.89
CA GLU A 63 8.29 0.23 -28.32
C GLU A 63 7.38 -0.80 -27.61
N LEU A 64 6.36 -0.32 -26.89
CA LEU A 64 5.38 -1.18 -26.21
C LEU A 64 4.49 -1.97 -27.16
N LEU A 65 4.43 -1.64 -28.47
CA LEU A 65 3.78 -2.48 -29.47
C LEU A 65 4.50 -3.82 -29.69
N MET A 66 5.75 -3.97 -29.22
CA MET A 66 6.46 -5.25 -29.25
C MET A 66 6.13 -6.16 -28.06
N HIS A 67 5.51 -5.61 -27.03
CA HIS A 67 5.27 -6.28 -25.75
C HIS A 67 4.52 -7.62 -25.93
N PRO A 68 4.85 -8.69 -25.18
CA PRO A 68 4.21 -10.00 -25.33
C PRO A 68 2.71 -9.99 -25.06
N ASP A 69 2.27 -9.19 -24.09
CA ASP A 69 0.86 -9.03 -23.74
C ASP A 69 0.11 -8.16 -24.77
N GLY A 70 -0.99 -8.69 -25.34
CA GLY A 70 -1.78 -8.00 -26.37
C GLY A 70 -2.58 -6.79 -25.89
N ASP A 71 -2.94 -6.73 -24.61
CA ASP A 71 -3.66 -5.58 -24.04
C ASP A 71 -2.74 -4.36 -23.90
N VAL A 72 -1.50 -4.57 -23.45
CA VAL A 72 -0.48 -3.51 -23.42
C VAL A 72 -0.28 -2.92 -24.83
N ARG A 73 -0.16 -3.78 -25.86
CA ARG A 73 -0.05 -3.33 -27.25
C ARG A 73 -1.27 -2.53 -27.69
N ARG A 74 -2.47 -3.05 -27.41
CA ARG A 74 -3.73 -2.39 -27.78
C ARG A 74 -3.87 -1.03 -27.10
N LYS A 75 -3.63 -0.96 -25.79
CA LYS A 75 -3.74 0.27 -25.03
C LYS A 75 -2.69 1.29 -25.49
N SER A 76 -1.48 0.84 -25.78
CA SER A 76 -0.44 1.70 -26.35
C SER A 76 -0.86 2.24 -27.71
N GLY A 77 -1.38 1.38 -28.60
CA GLY A 77 -1.92 1.80 -29.90
C GLY A 77 -3.09 2.78 -29.80
N GLN A 78 -3.98 2.60 -28.82
CA GLN A 78 -5.07 3.54 -28.56
C GLN A 78 -4.53 4.93 -28.18
N ILE A 79 -3.59 4.99 -27.24
CA ILE A 79 -3.00 6.26 -26.79
C ILE A 79 -2.20 6.91 -27.94
N MET A 80 -1.50 6.12 -28.75
CA MET A 80 -0.84 6.64 -29.95
C MET A 80 -1.84 7.31 -30.88
N GLY A 81 -2.97 6.67 -31.18
CA GLY A 81 -4.00 7.26 -32.04
C GLY A 81 -4.56 8.57 -31.48
N GLN A 82 -4.80 8.66 -30.17
CA GLN A 82 -5.26 9.90 -29.51
C GLN A 82 -4.23 11.02 -29.59
N ILE A 83 -2.95 10.71 -29.38
CA ILE A 83 -1.85 11.68 -29.46
C ILE A 83 -1.63 12.13 -30.91
N LEU A 84 -1.71 11.22 -31.88
CA LEU A 84 -1.55 11.53 -33.31
C LEU A 84 -2.69 12.39 -33.85
N ALA A 85 -3.94 12.11 -33.44
CA ALA A 85 -5.08 12.97 -33.76
C ALA A 85 -4.92 14.40 -33.21
N ASN A 86 -4.25 14.53 -32.06
CA ASN A 86 -4.08 15.80 -31.34
C ASN A 86 -2.60 16.07 -31.02
N SER A 87 -1.73 16.18 -32.04
CA SER A 87 -0.31 16.46 -31.82
C SER A 87 -0.10 17.82 -31.11
N GLY A 88 -0.98 18.80 -31.33
CA GLY A 88 -1.04 20.09 -30.62
C GLY A 88 -1.83 20.11 -29.29
N PRO A 89 -1.82 21.22 -28.51
CA PRO A 89 -2.59 21.34 -27.27
C PRO A 89 -4.12 21.37 -27.51
N LYS A 90 -4.88 20.59 -26.73
CA LYS A 90 -6.34 20.44 -26.88
C LYS A 90 -7.14 21.64 -26.35
N TYR A 91 -6.61 22.37 -25.38
CA TYR A 91 -7.23 23.60 -24.87
C TYR A 91 -7.01 24.77 -25.84
N ARG A 92 -8.00 25.00 -26.70
CA ARG A 92 -8.03 26.09 -27.67
C ARG A 92 -8.88 27.22 -27.08
N LYS A 93 -8.43 28.48 -27.17
CA LYS A 93 -9.29 29.63 -26.83
C LYS A 93 -10.54 29.58 -27.72
N GLU A 94 -11.72 29.85 -27.15
CA GLU A 94 -12.96 29.93 -27.93
C GLU A 94 -12.85 30.94 -29.07
N ARG A 95 -13.45 30.63 -30.22
CA ARG A 95 -13.49 31.54 -31.36
C ARG A 95 -14.37 32.75 -31.01
N PRO A 96 -13.94 33.99 -31.29
CA PRO A 96 -14.85 35.14 -31.24
C PRO A 96 -16.05 34.91 -32.16
N HIS A 97 -17.26 35.29 -31.71
CA HIS A 97 -18.51 35.09 -32.46
C HIS A 97 -18.52 35.70 -33.88
N SER A 98 -17.59 36.61 -34.18
CA SER A 98 -17.44 37.28 -35.48
C SER A 98 -16.52 36.56 -36.49
N ALA A 99 -15.84 35.47 -36.11
CA ALA A 99 -14.96 34.72 -37.02
C ALA A 99 -15.76 33.82 -37.98
N ARG A 100 -15.40 33.83 -39.28
CA ARG A 100 -16.02 32.94 -40.29
C ARG A 100 -15.88 31.47 -39.86
N LYS A 101 -16.95 30.67 -40.03
CA LYS A 101 -16.99 29.24 -39.66
C LYS A 101 -15.89 28.41 -40.34
N ASP A 102 -15.45 28.85 -41.53
CA ASP A 102 -14.56 28.10 -42.42
C ASP A 102 -13.09 28.55 -42.34
N ALA A 103 -12.78 29.56 -41.52
CA ALA A 103 -11.41 30.03 -41.33
C ALA A 103 -10.68 29.13 -40.32
N MET A 104 -9.92 28.13 -40.80
CA MET A 104 -8.82 27.57 -40.01
C MET A 104 -7.73 28.64 -39.91
N THR A 105 -7.32 29.02 -38.70
CA THR A 105 -6.18 29.92 -38.50
C THR A 105 -4.90 29.27 -39.05
N PRO A 106 -3.94 30.01 -39.63
CA PRO A 106 -2.68 29.45 -40.17
C PRO A 106 -1.92 28.54 -39.18
N THR A 107 -1.97 28.88 -37.89
CA THR A 107 -1.40 28.05 -36.79
C THR A 107 -2.06 26.68 -36.66
N MET A 108 -3.34 26.55 -37.04
CA MET A 108 -4.12 25.31 -36.98
C MET A 108 -3.80 24.40 -38.17
N MET A 109 -3.53 24.97 -39.35
CA MET A 109 -3.05 24.20 -40.51
C MET A 109 -1.66 23.62 -40.24
N ALA A 110 -0.73 24.42 -39.69
CA ALA A 110 0.62 23.93 -39.36
C ALA A 110 0.62 22.76 -38.35
N LEU A 111 -0.27 22.78 -37.35
CA LEU A 111 -0.41 21.68 -36.38
C LEU A 111 -1.05 20.44 -37.01
N LEU A 112 -2.01 20.62 -37.91
CA LEU A 112 -2.63 19.53 -38.64
C LEU A 112 -1.61 18.86 -39.59
N ASP A 113 -0.80 19.65 -40.29
CA ASP A 113 0.28 19.16 -41.15
C ASP A 113 1.31 18.36 -40.33
N GLU A 114 1.68 18.82 -39.13
CA GLU A 114 2.55 18.07 -38.22
C GLU A 114 1.90 16.73 -37.79
N SER A 115 0.61 16.73 -37.44
CA SER A 115 -0.13 15.50 -37.13
C SER A 115 -0.14 14.52 -38.30
N VAL A 116 -0.40 14.99 -39.52
CA VAL A 116 -0.43 14.16 -40.74
C VAL A 116 0.96 13.59 -41.04
N SER A 117 2.02 14.40 -40.91
CA SER A 117 3.39 13.96 -41.09
C SER A 117 3.81 12.90 -40.07
N LEU A 118 3.46 13.10 -38.79
CA LEU A 118 3.69 12.09 -37.74
C LEU A 118 2.88 10.82 -38.01
N TRP A 119 1.64 10.96 -38.47
CA TRP A 119 0.79 9.82 -38.82
C TRP A 119 1.40 8.99 -39.94
N GLU A 120 1.81 9.63 -41.05
CA GLU A 120 2.48 8.97 -42.17
C GLU A 120 3.77 8.28 -41.73
N HIS A 121 4.57 8.92 -40.87
CA HIS A 121 5.76 8.33 -40.28
C HIS A 121 5.47 7.04 -39.50
N TYR A 122 4.46 7.05 -38.62
CA TYR A 122 4.14 5.89 -37.80
C TYR A 122 3.42 4.77 -38.58
N ILE A 123 2.67 5.08 -39.65
CA ILE A 123 2.15 4.04 -40.56
C ILE A 123 3.32 3.26 -41.17
N LEU A 124 4.32 3.98 -41.69
CA LEU A 124 5.49 3.36 -42.32
C LEU A 124 6.32 2.55 -41.32
N LEU A 125 6.52 3.06 -40.10
CA LEU A 125 7.16 2.27 -39.03
C LEU A 125 6.36 1.01 -38.69
N CYS A 126 5.02 1.07 -38.74
CA CYS A 126 4.18 -0.08 -38.46
C CYS A 126 4.25 -1.16 -39.55
N LEU A 127 4.28 -0.77 -40.82
CA LEU A 127 4.37 -1.68 -41.97
C LEU A 127 5.80 -2.19 -42.18
N HIS A 128 6.79 -1.33 -41.97
CA HIS A 128 8.20 -1.61 -42.22
C HIS A 128 9.07 -1.29 -40.99
N PRO A 129 8.98 -2.08 -39.90
CA PRO A 129 9.85 -1.92 -38.74
C PRO A 129 11.33 -2.08 -39.09
N ASP A 130 12.23 -1.53 -38.24
CA ASP A 130 13.68 -1.67 -38.41
C ASP A 130 14.09 -3.15 -38.56
N ARG A 131 15.05 -3.44 -39.45
CA ARG A 131 15.55 -4.79 -39.73
C ARG A 131 16.09 -5.53 -38.49
N LYS A 132 16.43 -4.81 -37.41
CA LYS A 132 16.84 -5.37 -36.13
C LYS A 132 15.67 -5.98 -35.33
N VAL A 133 14.43 -5.64 -35.68
CA VAL A 133 13.22 -6.16 -35.03
C VAL A 133 12.96 -7.58 -35.53
N SER A 134 12.76 -8.52 -34.60
CA SER A 134 12.45 -9.91 -34.98
C SER A 134 11.14 -10.01 -35.77
N PRO A 135 10.97 -11.00 -36.67
CA PRO A 135 9.73 -11.17 -37.45
C PRO A 135 8.46 -11.25 -36.57
N LYS A 136 8.57 -11.91 -35.42
CA LYS A 136 7.48 -12.02 -34.43
C LYS A 136 7.09 -10.66 -33.85
N HIS A 137 8.06 -9.79 -33.58
CA HIS A 137 7.79 -8.43 -33.09
C HIS A 137 7.28 -7.52 -34.21
N ALA A 138 7.81 -7.65 -35.43
CA ALA A 138 7.31 -6.91 -36.59
C ALA A 138 5.83 -7.21 -36.85
N LEU A 139 5.42 -8.48 -36.77
CA LEU A 139 4.01 -8.88 -36.88
C LEU A 139 3.14 -8.28 -35.76
N ARG A 140 3.65 -8.13 -34.53
CA ARG A 140 2.90 -7.48 -33.44
C ARG A 140 2.71 -5.99 -33.68
N ILE A 141 3.75 -5.33 -34.19
CA ILE A 141 3.71 -3.92 -34.54
C ILE A 141 2.69 -3.69 -35.67
N SER A 142 2.79 -4.44 -36.77
CA SER A 142 1.89 -4.27 -37.92
C SER A 142 0.43 -4.51 -37.55
N ASN A 143 0.14 -5.57 -36.79
CA ASN A 143 -1.21 -5.85 -36.28
C ASN A 143 -1.78 -4.77 -35.35
N SER A 144 -0.93 -3.91 -34.76
CA SER A 144 -1.37 -2.82 -33.89
C SER A 144 -1.87 -1.60 -34.68
N LEU A 145 -1.55 -1.50 -35.98
CA LEU A 145 -1.94 -0.38 -36.85
C LEU A 145 -3.45 -0.16 -36.86
N LYS A 146 -4.25 -1.24 -36.85
CA LYS A 146 -5.72 -1.14 -36.78
C LYS A 146 -6.24 -0.46 -35.52
N THR A 147 -5.55 -0.66 -34.39
CA THR A 147 -5.94 -0.06 -33.12
C THR A 147 -5.57 1.42 -33.11
N ILE A 148 -4.42 1.77 -33.68
CA ILE A 148 -3.99 3.16 -33.85
C ILE A 148 -4.97 3.89 -34.76
N CYS A 149 -5.31 3.31 -35.93
CA CYS A 149 -6.31 3.86 -36.85
C CYS A 149 -7.64 4.10 -36.15
N MET A 150 -8.21 3.06 -35.54
CA MET A 150 -9.49 3.13 -34.85
C MET A 150 -9.52 4.28 -33.83
N SER A 151 -8.47 4.41 -33.01
CA SER A 151 -8.39 5.42 -31.97
C SER A 151 -8.15 6.84 -32.52
N LEU A 152 -7.33 6.97 -33.57
CA LEU A 152 -7.06 8.24 -34.24
C LEU A 152 -8.35 8.79 -34.86
N PHE A 153 -9.04 8.00 -35.67
CA PHE A 153 -10.27 8.45 -36.35
C PHE A 153 -11.44 8.62 -35.38
N ALA A 154 -11.51 7.87 -34.28
CA ALA A 154 -12.48 8.11 -33.21
C ALA A 154 -12.20 9.43 -32.44
N SER A 155 -10.98 9.95 -32.51
CA SER A 155 -10.56 11.20 -31.85
C SER A 155 -10.65 12.42 -32.76
N CYS A 156 -11.00 12.24 -34.04
CA CYS A 156 -11.19 13.29 -35.03
C CYS A 156 -12.68 13.48 -35.35
N ASP A 157 -13.08 14.71 -35.65
CA ASP A 157 -14.33 14.95 -36.39
C ASP A 157 -14.14 14.67 -37.90
N GLU A 158 -15.22 14.70 -38.68
CA GLU A 158 -15.19 14.40 -40.11
C GLU A 158 -14.22 15.32 -40.88
N LYS A 159 -14.08 16.60 -40.49
CA LYS A 159 -13.20 17.57 -41.16
C LYS A 159 -11.73 17.34 -40.80
N GLU A 160 -11.45 17.03 -39.53
CA GLU A 160 -10.12 16.67 -39.03
C GLU A 160 -9.68 15.29 -39.57
N ALA A 161 -10.61 14.39 -39.91
CA ALA A 161 -10.33 13.07 -40.48
C ALA A 161 -9.93 13.11 -41.97
N GLN A 162 -10.51 13.99 -42.79
CA GLN A 162 -10.20 14.13 -44.23
C GLN A 162 -8.69 14.17 -44.55
N PRO A 163 -7.86 15.01 -43.91
CA PRO A 163 -6.42 15.08 -44.18
C PRO A 163 -5.64 13.85 -43.68
N MET A 164 -6.20 13.03 -42.79
CA MET A 164 -5.57 11.83 -42.24
C MET A 164 -5.76 10.57 -43.10
N LEU A 165 -6.75 10.58 -44.00
CA LEU A 165 -7.07 9.46 -44.89
C LEU A 165 -6.06 9.22 -46.03
N PRO A 166 -5.56 10.26 -46.75
CA PRO A 166 -4.74 10.07 -47.93
C PRO A 166 -3.48 9.22 -47.74
N PRO A 167 -2.69 9.35 -46.64
CA PRO A 167 -1.55 8.47 -46.40
C PRO A 167 -1.93 6.98 -46.41
N LEU A 168 -3.05 6.63 -45.79
CA LEU A 168 -3.52 5.26 -45.67
C LEU A 168 -4.14 4.73 -46.97
N LEU A 169 -4.91 5.57 -47.67
CA LEU A 169 -5.51 5.24 -48.97
C LEU A 169 -4.44 4.99 -50.04
N ARG A 170 -3.41 5.84 -50.13
CA ARG A 170 -2.30 5.67 -51.07
C ARG A 170 -1.62 4.32 -50.88
N LEU A 171 -1.33 3.97 -49.62
CA LEU A 171 -0.70 2.70 -49.27
C LEU A 171 -1.62 1.52 -49.57
N LEU A 172 -2.93 1.61 -49.29
CA LEU A 172 -3.90 0.56 -49.60
C LEU A 172 -3.97 0.27 -51.11
N TRP A 173 -4.04 1.32 -51.94
CA TRP A 173 -4.15 1.17 -53.39
C TRP A 173 -2.87 0.59 -54.03
N GLN A 174 -1.72 0.78 -53.39
CA GLN A 174 -0.42 0.29 -53.83
C GLN A 174 0.05 -0.96 -53.05
N ALA A 175 -0.80 -1.53 -52.20
CA ALA A 175 -0.41 -2.58 -51.28
C ALA A 175 0.01 -3.88 -52.00
N GLU A 176 1.16 -4.42 -51.60
CA GLU A 176 1.68 -5.70 -52.09
C GLU A 176 2.04 -6.63 -50.92
N GLY A 177 2.14 -7.93 -51.20
CA GLY A 177 2.52 -8.92 -50.19
C GLY A 177 1.68 -8.89 -48.91
N GLU A 178 2.35 -8.94 -47.76
CA GLU A 178 1.73 -9.01 -46.43
C GLU A 178 1.05 -7.69 -46.00
N ASP A 179 1.42 -6.55 -46.61
CA ASP A 179 0.85 -5.24 -46.27
C ASP A 179 -0.64 -5.16 -46.60
N ARG A 180 -1.07 -5.91 -47.64
CA ARG A 180 -2.49 -5.97 -48.06
C ARG A 180 -3.40 -6.34 -46.90
N PHE A 181 -3.03 -7.37 -46.13
CA PHE A 181 -3.85 -7.83 -45.02
C PHE A 181 -3.92 -6.80 -43.89
N VAL A 182 -2.76 -6.25 -43.51
CA VAL A 182 -2.64 -5.27 -42.41
C VAL A 182 -3.42 -4.00 -42.73
N LEU A 183 -3.27 -3.49 -43.96
CA LEU A 183 -3.93 -2.28 -44.41
C LEU A 183 -5.46 -2.46 -44.49
N VAL A 184 -5.97 -3.58 -45.00
CA VAL A 184 -7.42 -3.84 -45.01
C VAL A 184 -7.99 -3.97 -43.59
N ASP A 185 -7.31 -4.68 -42.68
CA ASP A 185 -7.79 -4.82 -41.28
C ASP A 185 -7.78 -3.47 -40.55
N ALA A 186 -6.82 -2.59 -40.84
CA ALA A 186 -6.75 -1.24 -40.28
C ALA A 186 -7.80 -0.30 -40.88
N PHE A 187 -7.92 -0.32 -42.20
CA PHE A 187 -8.88 0.46 -42.98
C PHE A 187 -10.32 0.17 -42.58
N SER A 188 -10.65 -1.11 -42.34
CA SER A 188 -11.99 -1.55 -41.94
C SER A 188 -12.44 -1.04 -40.57
N ARG A 189 -11.59 -0.33 -39.82
CA ARG A 189 -11.93 0.30 -38.54
C ARG A 189 -12.34 1.76 -38.65
N ILE A 190 -12.24 2.34 -39.86
CA ILE A 190 -12.54 3.74 -40.10
C ILE A 190 -14.01 3.87 -40.49
N PRO A 191 -14.77 4.83 -39.93
CA PRO A 191 -16.15 5.07 -40.35
C PRO A 191 -16.25 5.37 -41.86
N TRP A 192 -17.09 4.61 -42.58
CA TRP A 192 -17.31 4.80 -44.03
C TRP A 192 -17.88 6.18 -44.40
N SER A 193 -18.48 6.88 -43.43
CA SER A 193 -18.91 8.26 -43.58
C SER A 193 -17.76 9.23 -43.85
N TYR A 194 -16.55 8.97 -43.33
CA TYR A 194 -15.41 9.88 -43.48
C TYR A 194 -14.77 9.83 -44.86
N PHE A 195 -15.06 8.80 -45.65
CA PHE A 195 -14.43 8.63 -46.96
C PHE A 195 -15.04 9.57 -48.01
N PRO A 196 -14.21 10.36 -48.71
CA PRO A 196 -14.71 11.19 -49.79
C PRO A 196 -15.16 10.32 -50.97
N PRO A 197 -16.27 10.67 -51.67
CA PRO A 197 -16.83 9.85 -52.76
C PRO A 197 -15.81 9.47 -53.84
N GLU A 198 -14.90 10.37 -54.18
CA GLU A 198 -13.82 10.14 -55.17
C GLU A 198 -12.84 9.04 -54.79
N SER A 199 -12.71 8.72 -53.49
CA SER A 199 -11.83 7.66 -53.01
C SER A 199 -12.46 6.28 -53.04
N LEU A 200 -13.79 6.18 -53.16
CA LEU A 200 -14.51 4.90 -53.07
C LEU A 200 -14.23 3.97 -54.26
N PRO A 201 -14.32 4.41 -55.54
CA PRO A 201 -14.05 3.54 -56.69
C PRO A 201 -12.64 2.89 -56.69
N PRO A 202 -11.52 3.62 -56.53
CA PRO A 202 -10.20 2.99 -56.50
C PRO A 202 -10.02 2.08 -55.27
N THR A 203 -10.73 2.35 -54.17
CA THR A 203 -10.71 1.49 -52.99
C THR A 203 -11.47 0.18 -53.21
N ILE A 204 -12.62 0.22 -53.88
CA ILE A 204 -13.38 -0.98 -54.25
C ILE A 204 -12.56 -1.85 -55.21
N ASP A 205 -11.87 -1.23 -56.19
CA ASP A 205 -10.97 -1.96 -57.10
C ASP A 205 -9.82 -2.65 -56.34
N ALA A 206 -9.17 -1.94 -55.42
CA ALA A 206 -8.11 -2.50 -54.57
C ALA A 206 -8.62 -3.68 -53.72
N LEU A 207 -9.77 -3.53 -53.06
CA LEU A 207 -10.39 -4.61 -52.28
C LEU A 207 -10.82 -5.78 -53.17
N GLY A 208 -11.36 -5.52 -54.35
CA GLY A 208 -11.73 -6.54 -55.34
C GLY A 208 -10.54 -7.40 -55.77
N LYS A 209 -9.39 -6.77 -56.05
CA LYS A 209 -8.14 -7.51 -56.32
C LYS A 209 -7.73 -8.41 -55.16
N MET A 210 -7.97 -7.99 -53.91
CA MET A 210 -7.67 -8.78 -52.72
C MET A 210 -8.67 -9.93 -52.52
N VAL A 211 -9.94 -9.75 -52.89
CA VAL A 211 -10.95 -10.83 -52.96
C VAL A 211 -10.52 -11.93 -53.94
N LEU A 212 -9.78 -11.59 -54.99
CA LEU A 212 -9.30 -12.56 -56.00
C LEU A 212 -7.90 -13.15 -55.70
N SER A 213 -7.33 -12.86 -54.52
CA SER A 213 -5.94 -13.25 -54.17
C SER A 213 -5.70 -14.75 -53.99
N GLY A 214 -6.73 -15.54 -53.70
CA GLY A 214 -6.62 -16.95 -53.32
C GLY A 214 -6.18 -17.20 -51.86
N ASP A 215 -5.77 -16.16 -51.12
CA ASP A 215 -5.46 -16.24 -49.69
C ASP A 215 -6.73 -16.07 -48.85
N VAL A 216 -7.31 -17.17 -48.36
CA VAL A 216 -8.63 -17.17 -47.71
C VAL A 216 -8.76 -16.13 -46.58
N PRO A 217 -7.81 -15.99 -45.63
CA PRO A 217 -7.79 -14.89 -44.67
C PRO A 217 -7.94 -13.48 -45.28
N LEU A 218 -7.15 -13.14 -46.30
CA LEU A 218 -7.22 -11.86 -46.99
C LEU A 218 -8.54 -11.69 -47.74
N GLN A 219 -9.01 -12.73 -48.42
CA GLN A 219 -10.30 -12.74 -49.11
C GLN A 219 -11.45 -12.45 -48.15
N LEU A 220 -11.50 -13.15 -47.01
CA LEU A 220 -12.54 -12.92 -45.99
C LEU A 220 -12.45 -11.51 -45.40
N ASN A 221 -11.25 -10.99 -45.16
CA ASN A 221 -11.09 -9.64 -44.63
C ASN A 221 -11.59 -8.57 -45.63
N ALA A 222 -11.22 -8.72 -46.91
CA ALA A 222 -11.69 -7.84 -47.98
C ALA A 222 -13.21 -7.94 -48.21
N LEU A 223 -13.77 -9.16 -48.18
CA LEU A 223 -15.22 -9.36 -48.27
C LEU A 223 -15.96 -8.70 -47.11
N ARG A 224 -15.45 -8.79 -45.87
CA ARG A 224 -16.06 -8.10 -44.71
C ARG A 224 -15.99 -6.59 -44.85
N ALA A 225 -14.88 -6.04 -45.35
CA ALA A 225 -14.77 -4.62 -45.65
C ALA A 225 -15.81 -4.18 -46.69
N LEU A 226 -15.95 -4.95 -47.78
CA LEU A 226 -16.94 -4.69 -48.84
C LEU A 226 -18.39 -4.82 -48.33
N GLU A 227 -18.68 -5.78 -47.46
CA GLU A 227 -20.00 -5.89 -46.81
C GLU A 227 -20.33 -4.62 -46.04
N GLN A 228 -19.39 -4.16 -45.20
CA GLN A 228 -19.59 -2.97 -44.39
C GLN A 228 -19.73 -1.72 -45.26
N LEU A 229 -18.93 -1.60 -46.33
CA LEU A 229 -19.06 -0.51 -47.29
C LEU A 229 -20.43 -0.53 -47.97
N ARG A 230 -20.90 -1.68 -48.46
CA ARG A 230 -22.23 -1.82 -49.11
C ARG A 230 -23.35 -1.38 -48.18
N LEU A 231 -23.29 -1.78 -46.90
CA LEU A 231 -24.31 -1.45 -45.90
C LEU A 231 -24.33 0.04 -45.53
N HIS A 232 -23.18 0.73 -45.55
CA HIS A 232 -23.08 2.14 -45.15
C HIS A 232 -23.11 3.13 -46.32
N ARG A 233 -22.75 2.68 -47.54
CA ARG A 233 -22.68 3.46 -48.78
C ARG A 233 -23.42 2.72 -49.92
N PRO A 234 -24.76 2.68 -49.91
CA PRO A 234 -25.54 1.95 -50.90
C PRO A 234 -25.23 2.36 -52.34
N GLU A 235 -24.77 3.59 -52.57
CA GLU A 235 -24.33 4.09 -53.89
C GLU A 235 -23.18 3.28 -54.51
N THR A 236 -22.48 2.46 -53.72
CA THR A 236 -21.37 1.61 -54.17
C THR A 236 -21.78 0.17 -54.50
N GLU A 237 -23.05 -0.19 -54.31
CA GLU A 237 -23.53 -1.58 -54.40
C GLU A 237 -23.19 -2.25 -55.74
N ASP A 238 -23.45 -1.58 -56.86
CA ASP A 238 -23.16 -2.15 -58.20
C ASP A 238 -21.67 -2.43 -58.41
N ALA A 239 -20.80 -1.51 -57.96
CA ALA A 239 -19.35 -1.67 -58.06
C ALA A 239 -18.83 -2.81 -57.18
N ILE A 240 -19.38 -2.95 -55.97
CA ILE A 240 -19.05 -4.05 -55.04
C ILE A 240 -19.50 -5.38 -55.61
N VAL A 241 -20.74 -5.45 -56.11
CA VAL A 241 -21.29 -6.66 -56.75
C VAL A 241 -20.43 -7.06 -57.94
N HIS A 242 -19.99 -6.11 -58.77
CA HIS A 242 -19.09 -6.40 -59.89
C HIS A 242 -17.75 -6.97 -59.41
N ALA A 243 -17.14 -6.37 -58.37
CA ALA A 243 -15.87 -6.82 -57.81
C ALA A 243 -15.94 -8.23 -57.21
N VAL A 244 -17.06 -8.59 -56.56
CA VAL A 244 -17.22 -9.86 -55.85
C VAL A 244 -17.72 -10.99 -56.76
N ARG A 245 -18.51 -10.70 -57.81
CA ARG A 245 -19.04 -11.72 -58.74
C ARG A 245 -17.95 -12.54 -59.44
N GLN A 246 -16.74 -11.98 -59.57
CA GLN A 246 -15.60 -12.65 -60.21
C GLN A 246 -14.95 -13.71 -59.30
N LEU A 247 -15.33 -13.78 -58.02
CA LEU A 247 -14.80 -14.76 -57.07
C LEU A 247 -15.37 -16.16 -57.34
N ASN A 248 -14.53 -17.05 -57.86
CA ASN A 248 -14.81 -18.48 -57.93
C ASN A 248 -14.34 -19.20 -56.67
N VAL A 249 -15.28 -19.79 -55.93
CA VAL A 249 -14.98 -20.55 -54.71
C VAL A 249 -14.76 -22.02 -55.09
N SER A 250 -13.51 -22.46 -55.12
CA SER A 250 -13.14 -23.85 -55.38
C SER A 250 -13.44 -24.75 -54.17
N PRO A 251 -13.81 -26.04 -54.36
CA PRO A 251 -13.97 -26.99 -53.26
C PRO A 251 -12.66 -27.15 -52.50
N GLY A 252 -12.69 -26.96 -51.18
CA GLY A 252 -11.49 -26.99 -50.36
C GLY A 252 -11.75 -26.67 -48.88
N PRO A 253 -10.71 -26.70 -48.04
CA PRO A 253 -10.85 -26.30 -46.64
C PRO A 253 -11.35 -24.86 -46.55
N HIS A 254 -12.40 -24.63 -45.77
CA HIS A 254 -13.07 -23.33 -45.58
C HIS A 254 -13.83 -22.76 -46.80
N SER A 255 -14.01 -23.53 -47.88
CA SER A 255 -14.78 -23.07 -49.06
C SER A 255 -16.20 -22.65 -48.70
N GLN A 256 -16.84 -23.36 -47.77
CA GLN A 256 -18.18 -23.01 -47.30
C GLN A 256 -18.21 -21.64 -46.59
N VAL A 257 -17.23 -21.35 -45.72
CA VAL A 257 -17.12 -20.08 -45.01
C VAL A 257 -16.93 -18.92 -46.00
N LEU A 258 -16.10 -19.13 -47.01
CA LEU A 258 -15.84 -18.16 -48.07
C LEU A 258 -17.07 -17.93 -48.96
N ASP A 259 -17.77 -18.99 -49.37
CA ASP A 259 -18.98 -18.88 -50.17
C ASP A 259 -20.11 -18.19 -49.41
N CYS A 260 -20.29 -18.55 -48.14
CA CYS A 260 -21.21 -17.88 -47.24
C CYS A 260 -20.93 -16.37 -47.18
N MET A 261 -19.68 -15.98 -46.92
CA MET A 261 -19.31 -14.57 -46.86
C MET A 261 -19.53 -13.87 -48.21
N ARG A 262 -19.23 -14.54 -49.34
CA ARG A 262 -19.50 -14.03 -50.69
C ARG A 262 -20.98 -13.76 -50.90
N GLN A 263 -21.85 -14.72 -50.58
CA GLN A 263 -23.31 -14.58 -50.68
C GLN A 263 -23.83 -13.41 -49.83
N ARG A 264 -23.30 -13.27 -48.61
CA ARG A 264 -23.65 -12.18 -47.68
C ARG A 264 -23.30 -10.80 -48.24
N VAL A 265 -22.12 -10.63 -48.84
CA VAL A 265 -21.73 -9.38 -49.50
C VAL A 265 -22.62 -9.07 -50.69
N LEU A 266 -23.03 -10.09 -51.45
CA LEU A 266 -23.94 -9.96 -52.60
C LEU A 266 -25.41 -9.74 -52.20
N GLY A 267 -25.74 -9.73 -50.90
CA GLY A 267 -27.12 -9.61 -50.43
C GLY A 267 -28.01 -10.82 -50.74
N LEU A 268 -27.40 -11.98 -51.03
CA LEU A 268 -28.11 -13.22 -51.33
C LEU A 268 -28.55 -13.93 -50.04
N ARG A 269 -29.59 -14.77 -50.14
CA ARG A 269 -29.97 -15.66 -49.03
C ARG A 269 -28.85 -16.67 -48.77
N MET A 270 -28.42 -16.72 -47.52
CA MET A 270 -27.44 -17.69 -47.04
C MET A 270 -28.05 -19.08 -47.00
N ASN A 271 -27.30 -20.07 -47.49
CA ASN A 271 -27.67 -21.48 -47.37
C ASN A 271 -27.70 -21.91 -45.89
N GLU A 272 -28.61 -22.84 -45.55
CA GLU A 272 -28.60 -23.49 -44.24
C GLU A 272 -27.33 -24.32 -44.07
N ILE A 273 -26.73 -24.24 -42.89
CA ILE A 273 -25.61 -25.08 -42.52
C ILE A 273 -26.15 -26.39 -41.95
N SER A 274 -25.58 -27.51 -42.35
CA SER A 274 -25.95 -28.84 -41.86
C SER A 274 -25.43 -29.08 -40.44
N SER A 275 -26.02 -30.05 -39.73
CA SER A 275 -25.55 -30.43 -38.39
C SER A 275 -24.10 -30.93 -38.36
N GLY A 276 -23.63 -31.54 -39.46
CA GLY A 276 -22.23 -31.93 -39.62
C GLY A 276 -21.30 -30.73 -39.68
N GLU A 277 -21.68 -29.69 -40.44
CA GLU A 277 -20.90 -28.47 -40.59
C GLU A 277 -20.87 -27.65 -39.29
N VAL A 278 -21.97 -27.61 -38.53
CA VAL A 278 -22.01 -27.02 -37.19
C VAL A 278 -20.98 -27.68 -36.26
N SER A 279 -20.93 -29.02 -36.24
CA SER A 279 -19.95 -29.78 -35.47
C SER A 279 -18.52 -29.49 -35.92
N ASP A 280 -18.28 -29.42 -37.22
CA ASP A 280 -16.97 -29.09 -37.79
C ASP A 280 -16.53 -27.66 -37.42
N PHE A 281 -17.45 -26.70 -37.37
CA PHE A 281 -17.16 -25.33 -36.96
C PHE A 281 -16.78 -25.26 -35.47
N TYR A 282 -17.46 -26.00 -34.58
CA TYR A 282 -17.05 -26.08 -33.18
C TYR A 282 -15.61 -26.57 -33.03
N LEU A 283 -15.25 -27.68 -33.69
CA LEU A 283 -13.89 -28.22 -33.67
C LEU A 283 -12.87 -27.30 -34.35
N SER A 284 -13.24 -26.67 -35.47
CA SER A 284 -12.38 -25.75 -36.22
C SER A 284 -12.00 -24.52 -35.40
N ASN A 285 -12.97 -23.94 -34.69
CA ASN A 285 -12.79 -22.75 -33.86
C ASN A 285 -11.79 -22.96 -32.71
N LEU A 286 -11.64 -24.19 -32.21
CA LEU A 286 -10.70 -24.53 -31.14
C LEU A 286 -9.25 -24.77 -31.63
N LYS A 287 -9.03 -24.93 -32.94
CA LYS A 287 -7.68 -25.20 -33.49
C LYS A 287 -6.87 -23.90 -33.60
N ASN A 288 -5.62 -23.89 -33.09
CA ASN A 288 -4.71 -22.76 -33.21
C ASN A 288 -4.25 -22.48 -34.66
N ALA A 289 -4.20 -23.51 -35.51
CA ALA A 289 -3.80 -23.37 -36.91
C ALA A 289 -4.84 -22.64 -37.78
N VAL A 290 -6.08 -22.52 -37.32
CA VAL A 290 -7.14 -21.83 -38.07
C VAL A 290 -7.01 -20.33 -37.84
N HIS A 291 -6.87 -19.58 -38.93
CA HIS A 291 -6.72 -18.13 -38.87
C HIS A 291 -7.94 -17.46 -38.21
N TRP A 292 -7.71 -16.42 -37.39
CA TRP A 292 -8.76 -15.78 -36.59
C TRP A 292 -9.92 -15.22 -37.43
N THR A 293 -9.66 -14.70 -38.64
CA THR A 293 -10.73 -14.19 -39.54
C THR A 293 -11.73 -15.27 -39.94
N ILE A 294 -11.26 -16.50 -40.14
CA ILE A 294 -12.13 -17.65 -40.45
C ILE A 294 -13.03 -17.94 -39.27
N LYS A 295 -12.47 -17.95 -38.05
CA LYS A 295 -13.23 -18.15 -36.81
C LYS A 295 -14.33 -17.11 -36.61
N LEU A 296 -14.06 -15.84 -36.95
CA LEU A 296 -15.08 -14.78 -36.85
C LEU A 296 -16.30 -15.05 -37.74
N VAL A 297 -16.08 -15.52 -38.98
CA VAL A 297 -17.18 -15.84 -39.90
C VAL A 297 -17.87 -17.13 -39.48
N GLN A 298 -17.15 -18.13 -38.97
CA GLN A 298 -17.76 -19.33 -38.38
C GLN A 298 -18.65 -18.99 -37.18
N ILE A 299 -18.23 -18.06 -36.31
CA ILE A 299 -19.06 -17.56 -35.20
C ILE A 299 -20.34 -16.91 -35.72
N ASP A 300 -20.26 -16.07 -36.77
CA ASP A 300 -21.46 -15.47 -37.38
C ASP A 300 -22.44 -16.54 -37.88
N LEU A 301 -21.92 -17.56 -38.58
CA LEU A 301 -22.75 -18.66 -39.09
C LEU A 301 -23.42 -19.46 -37.97
N LEU A 302 -22.70 -19.74 -36.88
CA LEU A 302 -23.27 -20.39 -35.70
C LEU A 302 -24.36 -19.53 -35.03
N CYS A 303 -24.18 -18.21 -34.96
CA CYS A 303 -25.20 -17.32 -34.40
C CYS A 303 -26.44 -17.23 -35.30
N ASP A 304 -26.24 -17.24 -36.62
CA ASP A 304 -27.33 -17.28 -37.58
C ASP A 304 -28.09 -18.63 -37.54
N ASP A 305 -27.40 -19.74 -37.24
CA ASP A 305 -28.00 -21.05 -36.99
C ASP A 305 -28.91 -21.04 -35.77
N VAL A 306 -28.45 -20.47 -34.64
CA VAL A 306 -29.26 -20.32 -33.41
C VAL A 306 -30.58 -19.58 -33.67
N ARG A 307 -30.58 -18.57 -34.56
CA ARG A 307 -31.82 -17.84 -34.92
C ARG A 307 -32.84 -18.71 -35.65
N ARG A 308 -32.39 -19.76 -36.36
CA ARG A 308 -33.25 -20.74 -37.06
C ARG A 308 -33.59 -21.93 -36.17
N HIS A 309 -32.68 -22.32 -35.29
CA HIS A 309 -32.77 -23.48 -34.41
C HIS A 309 -32.48 -23.09 -32.95
N PRO A 310 -33.43 -22.47 -32.22
CA PRO A 310 -33.21 -22.01 -30.85
C PRO A 310 -32.77 -23.10 -29.87
N ASP A 311 -33.08 -24.37 -30.16
CA ASP A 311 -32.65 -25.51 -29.33
C ASP A 311 -31.12 -25.68 -29.29
N SER A 312 -30.38 -25.20 -30.30
CA SER A 312 -28.91 -25.22 -30.32
C SER A 312 -28.27 -24.09 -29.51
N ALA A 313 -29.06 -23.09 -29.06
CA ALA A 313 -28.57 -21.87 -28.43
C ALA A 313 -27.64 -22.12 -27.23
N PHE A 314 -27.98 -23.07 -26.36
CA PHE A 314 -27.18 -23.34 -25.17
C PHE A 314 -25.80 -23.92 -25.53
N HIS A 315 -25.75 -24.83 -26.50
CA HIS A 315 -24.49 -25.40 -26.95
C HIS A 315 -23.62 -24.34 -27.64
N THR A 316 -24.22 -23.47 -28.46
CA THR A 316 -23.50 -22.33 -29.06
C THR A 316 -23.02 -21.36 -27.98
N ALA A 317 -23.82 -21.05 -26.96
CA ALA A 317 -23.42 -20.18 -25.86
C ALA A 317 -22.22 -20.74 -25.08
N MET A 318 -22.25 -22.03 -24.72
CA MET A 318 -21.11 -22.73 -24.09
C MET A 318 -19.86 -22.70 -24.97
N HIS A 319 -20.02 -22.85 -26.28
CA HIS A 319 -18.88 -22.73 -27.20
C HIS A 319 -18.31 -21.30 -27.23
N LEU A 320 -19.16 -20.28 -27.24
CA LEU A 320 -18.73 -18.88 -27.22
C LEU A 320 -18.09 -18.48 -25.89
N SER A 321 -18.60 -18.96 -24.74
CA SER A 321 -17.95 -18.77 -23.44
C SER A 321 -16.57 -19.42 -23.42
N ASN A 322 -16.44 -20.64 -23.96
CA ASN A 322 -15.15 -21.30 -24.12
C ASN A 322 -14.19 -20.52 -25.05
N LEU A 323 -14.66 -19.94 -26.15
CA LEU A 323 -13.81 -19.13 -27.03
C LEU A 323 -13.36 -17.82 -26.37
N LEU A 324 -14.23 -17.19 -25.57
CA LEU A 324 -13.89 -16.02 -24.76
C LEU A 324 -12.76 -16.34 -23.76
N SER A 325 -12.82 -17.52 -23.14
CA SER A 325 -11.84 -17.97 -22.15
C SER A 325 -10.56 -18.50 -22.80
N VAL A 326 -10.62 -19.36 -23.81
CA VAL A 326 -9.47 -20.19 -24.22
C VAL A 326 -8.73 -19.68 -25.47
N SER A 327 -9.36 -18.90 -26.35
CA SER A 327 -8.77 -18.52 -27.65
C SER A 327 -7.47 -17.69 -27.52
N GLU A 328 -6.38 -18.05 -28.19
CA GLU A 328 -5.14 -17.25 -28.16
C GLU A 328 -5.25 -15.90 -28.89
N HIS A 329 -6.28 -15.72 -29.72
CA HIS A 329 -6.49 -14.52 -30.52
C HIS A 329 -7.50 -13.57 -29.87
N LEU A 330 -7.03 -12.40 -29.44
CA LEU A 330 -7.86 -11.35 -28.84
C LEU A 330 -9.11 -10.99 -29.69
N PRO A 331 -9.03 -10.80 -31.02
CA PRO A 331 -10.22 -10.49 -31.81
C PRO A 331 -11.32 -11.55 -31.73
N VAL A 332 -10.96 -12.83 -31.59
CA VAL A 332 -11.93 -13.94 -31.48
C VAL A 332 -12.61 -13.90 -30.12
N ARG A 333 -11.88 -13.60 -29.04
CA ARG A 333 -12.45 -13.49 -27.69
C ARG A 333 -13.52 -12.41 -27.62
N GLU A 334 -13.18 -11.22 -28.10
CA GLU A 334 -14.10 -10.08 -28.05
C GLU A 334 -15.34 -10.33 -28.90
N TYR A 335 -15.14 -10.88 -30.10
CA TYR A 335 -16.24 -11.20 -30.99
C TYR A 335 -17.14 -12.31 -30.42
N ALA A 336 -16.55 -13.36 -29.84
CA ALA A 336 -17.28 -14.43 -29.19
C ALA A 336 -18.06 -13.90 -27.97
N GLY A 337 -17.46 -13.05 -27.14
CA GLY A 337 -18.14 -12.42 -26.01
C GLY A 337 -19.32 -11.53 -26.46
N GLN A 338 -19.13 -10.73 -27.50
CA GLN A 338 -20.22 -9.88 -28.02
C GLN A 338 -21.38 -10.72 -28.58
N ARG A 339 -21.06 -11.78 -29.33
CA ARG A 339 -22.06 -12.71 -29.87
C ARG A 339 -22.71 -13.56 -28.79
N LEU A 340 -21.99 -13.88 -27.71
CA LEU A 340 -22.53 -14.57 -26.54
C LEU A 340 -23.69 -13.77 -25.94
N LEU A 341 -23.56 -12.44 -25.81
CA LEU A 341 -24.65 -11.59 -25.30
C LEU A 341 -25.91 -11.67 -26.16
N GLU A 342 -25.76 -11.75 -27.48
CA GLU A 342 -26.89 -11.92 -28.40
C GLU A 342 -27.55 -13.30 -28.23
N VAL A 343 -26.75 -14.37 -28.17
CA VAL A 343 -27.23 -15.75 -28.00
C VAL A 343 -27.89 -15.95 -26.64
N CYS A 344 -27.38 -15.30 -25.58
CA CYS A 344 -27.96 -15.37 -24.23
C CYS A 344 -29.43 -14.93 -24.17
N GLN A 345 -29.89 -14.08 -25.09
CA GLN A 345 -31.28 -13.66 -25.16
C GLN A 345 -32.23 -14.83 -25.46
N ALA A 346 -31.77 -15.84 -26.21
CA ALA A 346 -32.54 -17.04 -26.53
C ALA A 346 -32.50 -18.13 -25.42
N LEU A 347 -31.67 -17.95 -24.40
CA LEU A 347 -31.51 -18.93 -23.32
C LEU A 347 -32.58 -18.77 -22.22
N THR A 348 -32.91 -19.89 -21.57
CA THR A 348 -33.68 -19.91 -20.32
C THR A 348 -32.87 -19.31 -19.16
N ILE A 349 -33.54 -18.91 -18.07
CA ILE A 349 -32.88 -18.37 -16.87
C ILE A 349 -31.84 -19.36 -16.31
N SER A 350 -32.18 -20.65 -16.22
CA SER A 350 -31.25 -21.68 -15.73
C SER A 350 -30.00 -21.77 -16.60
N GLN A 351 -30.16 -21.71 -17.92
CA GLN A 351 -29.03 -21.76 -18.87
C GLN A 351 -28.18 -20.49 -18.79
N ARG A 352 -28.78 -19.31 -18.64
CA ARG A 352 -28.02 -18.06 -18.41
C ARG A 352 -27.23 -18.11 -17.12
N ASN A 353 -27.83 -18.67 -16.05
CA ASN A 353 -27.15 -18.83 -14.78
C ASN A 353 -25.92 -19.75 -14.90
N GLU A 354 -26.04 -20.87 -15.61
CA GLU A 354 -24.89 -21.76 -15.88
C GLU A 354 -23.75 -21.02 -16.60
N ILE A 355 -24.06 -20.22 -17.63
CA ILE A 355 -23.04 -19.40 -18.32
C ILE A 355 -22.42 -18.37 -17.37
N ALA A 356 -23.22 -17.70 -16.53
CA ALA A 356 -22.71 -16.72 -15.57
C ALA A 356 -21.76 -17.36 -14.55
N ILE A 357 -22.14 -18.51 -13.98
CA ILE A 357 -21.33 -19.25 -13.01
C ILE A 357 -20.03 -19.77 -13.64
N ASP A 358 -20.09 -20.28 -14.88
CA ASP A 358 -18.90 -20.73 -15.61
C ASP A 358 -17.92 -19.57 -15.83
N LEU A 359 -18.41 -18.41 -16.26
CA LEU A 359 -17.58 -17.21 -16.43
C LEU A 359 -16.98 -16.73 -15.10
N ILE A 360 -17.74 -16.76 -13.98
CA ILE A 360 -17.22 -16.41 -12.65
C ILE A 360 -16.13 -17.39 -12.21
N ARG A 361 -16.29 -18.69 -12.48
CA ARG A 361 -15.27 -19.72 -12.19
C ARG A 361 -13.99 -19.47 -12.97
N GLU A 362 -14.11 -19.05 -14.23
CA GLU A 362 -12.95 -18.66 -15.07
C GLU A 362 -12.25 -17.40 -14.56
N LEU A 363 -12.92 -16.51 -13.80
CA LEU A 363 -12.26 -15.41 -13.11
C LEU A 363 -11.33 -15.91 -11.99
N GLU A 364 -11.72 -16.97 -11.30
CA GLU A 364 -10.98 -17.58 -10.19
C GLU A 364 -9.80 -18.41 -10.68
N SER A 365 -10.03 -19.36 -11.60
CA SER A 365 -9.06 -20.37 -12.02
C SER A 365 -8.25 -19.96 -13.27
N GLY A 366 -8.82 -19.15 -14.16
CA GLY A 366 -8.28 -18.83 -15.48
C GLY A 366 -6.99 -18.01 -15.47
N GLN A 367 -6.23 -18.03 -16.56
CA GLN A 367 -4.96 -17.27 -16.66
C GLN A 367 -5.20 -15.74 -16.63
N ASP A 368 -4.28 -14.94 -16.07
CA ASP A 368 -4.48 -13.47 -15.94
C ASP A 368 -4.59 -12.75 -17.30
N GLN A 369 -4.01 -13.33 -18.35
CA GLN A 369 -4.15 -12.81 -19.72
C GLN A 369 -5.57 -12.98 -20.28
N ILE A 370 -6.37 -13.84 -19.64
CA ILE A 370 -7.67 -14.32 -20.10
C ILE A 370 -8.78 -13.69 -19.29
N SER A 371 -8.74 -13.86 -17.97
CA SER A 371 -9.84 -13.54 -17.07
C SER A 371 -10.21 -12.05 -17.06
N ARG A 372 -9.28 -11.16 -17.46
CA ARG A 372 -9.53 -9.72 -17.60
C ARG A 372 -10.49 -9.32 -18.73
N PHE A 373 -10.74 -10.20 -19.71
CA PHE A 373 -11.63 -9.91 -20.85
C PHE A 373 -13.06 -10.37 -20.62
N ILE A 374 -13.29 -11.17 -19.57
CA ILE A 374 -14.58 -11.70 -19.17
C ILE A 374 -15.52 -10.62 -18.58
N PRO A 375 -15.07 -9.63 -17.76
CA PRO A 375 -15.94 -8.73 -17.02
C PRO A 375 -17.05 -8.03 -17.81
N PRO A 376 -16.82 -7.44 -19.01
CA PRO A 376 -17.88 -6.75 -19.76
C PRO A 376 -19.02 -7.68 -20.17
N TYR A 377 -18.72 -8.95 -20.40
CA TYR A 377 -19.71 -9.94 -20.81
C TYR A 377 -20.38 -10.59 -19.59
N ALA A 378 -19.59 -10.98 -18.58
CA ALA A 378 -20.11 -11.54 -17.35
C ALA A 378 -21.03 -10.57 -16.61
N GLY A 379 -20.66 -9.29 -16.49
CA GLY A 379 -21.48 -8.28 -15.83
C GLY A 379 -22.83 -8.07 -16.50
N ASN A 380 -22.86 -8.06 -17.84
CA ASN A 380 -24.10 -7.93 -18.62
C ASN A 380 -25.00 -9.17 -18.47
N ILE A 381 -24.42 -10.39 -18.55
CA ILE A 381 -25.16 -11.65 -18.37
C ILE A 381 -25.74 -11.75 -16.95
N ILE A 382 -24.99 -11.34 -15.92
CA ILE A 382 -25.47 -11.29 -14.53
C ILE A 382 -26.69 -10.37 -14.40
N CYS A 383 -26.73 -9.25 -15.12
CA CYS A 383 -27.90 -8.36 -15.13
C CYS A 383 -29.13 -8.94 -15.86
N MET A 384 -28.97 -10.02 -16.63
CA MET A 384 -30.08 -10.75 -17.26
C MET A 384 -30.73 -11.79 -16.33
N LEU A 385 -30.16 -12.02 -15.15
CA LEU A 385 -30.66 -12.96 -14.16
C LEU A 385 -31.72 -12.32 -13.25
N PRO A 386 -32.61 -13.12 -12.64
CA PRO A 386 -33.48 -12.62 -11.58
C PRO A 386 -32.68 -12.17 -10.34
N GLU A 387 -33.31 -11.36 -9.50
CA GLU A 387 -32.67 -10.70 -8.36
C GLU A 387 -31.94 -11.67 -7.41
N LYS A 388 -32.52 -12.85 -7.17
CA LYS A 388 -31.92 -13.85 -6.28
C LYS A 388 -30.59 -14.38 -6.84
N GLU A 389 -30.59 -14.85 -8.09
CA GLU A 389 -29.40 -15.39 -8.75
C GLU A 389 -28.35 -14.30 -9.01
N LEU A 390 -28.79 -13.06 -9.28
CA LEU A 390 -27.89 -11.90 -9.38
C LEU A 390 -27.16 -11.67 -8.05
N LEU A 391 -27.87 -11.68 -6.91
CA LEU A 391 -27.26 -11.53 -5.60
C LEU A 391 -26.30 -12.68 -5.28
N GLU A 392 -26.65 -13.93 -5.61
CA GLU A 392 -25.74 -15.07 -5.47
C GLU A 392 -24.46 -14.87 -6.31
N ALA A 393 -24.57 -14.34 -7.53
CA ALA A 393 -23.41 -13.98 -8.35
C ALA A 393 -22.56 -12.86 -7.73
N VAL A 394 -23.19 -11.85 -7.12
CA VAL A 394 -22.49 -10.79 -6.38
C VAL A 394 -21.76 -11.34 -5.16
N ASP A 395 -22.36 -12.28 -4.42
CA ASP A 395 -21.72 -12.95 -3.27
C ASP A 395 -20.49 -13.77 -3.70
N LEU A 396 -20.55 -14.45 -4.85
CA LEU A 396 -19.40 -15.15 -5.41
C LEU A 396 -18.27 -14.17 -5.80
N LEU A 397 -18.61 -13.04 -6.41
CA LEU A 397 -17.63 -11.99 -6.74
C LEU A 397 -17.00 -11.36 -5.48
N GLU A 398 -17.78 -11.17 -4.43
CA GLU A 398 -17.29 -10.71 -3.13
C GLU A 398 -16.34 -11.73 -2.48
N ALA A 399 -16.65 -13.02 -2.57
CA ALA A 399 -15.76 -14.08 -2.09
C ALA A 399 -14.40 -14.06 -2.81
N LEU A 400 -14.36 -13.76 -4.11
CA LEU A 400 -13.11 -13.59 -4.85
C LEU A 400 -12.29 -12.38 -4.38
N LEU A 401 -12.94 -11.29 -3.97
CA LEU A 401 -12.27 -10.10 -3.40
C LEU A 401 -11.67 -10.41 -2.02
N HIS A 402 -12.37 -11.18 -1.21
CA HIS A 402 -11.90 -11.61 0.10
C HIS A 402 -10.88 -12.75 0.03
N GLY A 403 -10.80 -13.44 -1.11
CA GLY A 403 -9.76 -14.42 -1.39
C GLY A 403 -8.38 -13.74 -1.43
N GLY A 404 -7.36 -14.35 -0.82
CA GLY A 404 -5.99 -13.83 -0.78
C GLY A 404 -5.26 -13.74 -2.13
N LEU A 405 -5.98 -13.94 -3.25
CA LEU A 405 -5.42 -13.90 -4.60
C LEU A 405 -5.75 -12.55 -5.27
N VAL A 406 -4.71 -11.79 -5.60
CA VAL A 406 -4.82 -10.47 -6.24
C VAL A 406 -5.55 -10.50 -7.59
N ARG A 407 -5.34 -11.54 -8.40
CA ARG A 407 -5.94 -11.64 -9.75
C ARG A 407 -7.47 -11.77 -9.70
N PRO A 408 -8.06 -12.80 -9.07
CA PRO A 408 -9.52 -12.94 -8.98
C PRO A 408 -10.20 -11.73 -8.35
N ALA A 409 -9.61 -11.16 -7.29
CA ALA A 409 -10.11 -9.95 -6.65
C ALA A 409 -10.25 -8.77 -7.64
N ARG A 410 -9.23 -8.56 -8.48
CA ARG A 410 -9.24 -7.48 -9.48
C ARG A 410 -10.30 -7.70 -10.56
N THR A 411 -10.36 -8.90 -11.13
CA THR A 411 -11.34 -9.20 -12.18
C THR A 411 -12.76 -9.16 -11.65
N ALA A 412 -12.98 -9.61 -10.40
CA ALA A 412 -14.27 -9.47 -9.72
C ALA A 412 -14.69 -8.01 -9.55
N LEU A 413 -13.77 -7.12 -9.15
CA LEU A 413 -14.04 -5.68 -9.07
C LEU A 413 -14.44 -5.07 -10.43
N TYR A 414 -13.78 -5.45 -11.52
CA TYR A 414 -14.18 -5.01 -12.86
C TYR A 414 -15.56 -5.55 -13.24
N THR A 415 -15.87 -6.81 -12.93
CA THR A 415 -17.19 -7.40 -13.21
C THR A 415 -18.27 -6.67 -12.43
N LEU A 416 -18.05 -6.35 -11.16
CA LEU A 416 -18.96 -5.55 -10.34
C LEU A 416 -19.18 -4.14 -10.92
N GLY A 417 -18.13 -3.53 -11.47
CA GLY A 417 -18.24 -2.26 -12.21
C GLY A 417 -19.13 -2.38 -13.44
N GLU A 418 -18.99 -3.46 -14.21
CA GLU A 418 -19.83 -3.75 -15.39
C GLU A 418 -21.28 -4.05 -15.00
N VAL A 419 -21.51 -4.78 -13.91
CA VAL A 419 -22.86 -4.96 -13.34
C VAL A 419 -23.48 -3.60 -13.03
N LEU A 420 -22.80 -2.69 -12.34
CA LEU A 420 -23.33 -1.35 -12.04
C LEU A 420 -23.61 -0.49 -13.27
N ASN A 421 -22.91 -0.74 -14.38
CA ASN A 421 -23.13 0.00 -15.63
C ASN A 421 -24.46 -0.38 -16.31
N ASP A 422 -24.85 -1.65 -16.19
CA ASP A 422 -26.01 -2.21 -16.88
C ASP A 422 -27.16 -2.59 -15.90
N LEU A 423 -26.97 -2.37 -14.60
CA LEU A 423 -27.95 -2.70 -13.56
C LEU A 423 -29.26 -1.92 -13.80
N PRO A 424 -30.42 -2.61 -13.82
CA PRO A 424 -31.71 -1.92 -13.78
C PRO A 424 -31.84 -1.11 -12.49
N ASN A 425 -32.77 -0.15 -12.43
CA ASN A 425 -32.94 0.70 -11.24
C ASN A 425 -33.27 -0.12 -9.97
N ASN A 426 -32.23 -0.51 -9.22
CA ASN A 426 -32.30 -1.23 -7.97
C ASN A 426 -31.25 -0.66 -7.00
N PRO A 427 -31.64 0.32 -6.16
CA PRO A 427 -30.70 1.01 -5.27
C PRO A 427 -30.12 0.08 -4.19
N ALA A 428 -30.83 -0.97 -3.78
CA ALA A 428 -30.37 -1.91 -2.76
C ALA A 428 -29.18 -2.75 -3.27
N ILE A 429 -29.29 -3.30 -4.48
CA ILE A 429 -28.19 -4.04 -5.13
C ILE A 429 -27.04 -3.10 -5.44
N ALA A 430 -27.32 -1.89 -5.96
CA ALA A 430 -26.28 -0.90 -6.23
C ALA A 430 -25.51 -0.54 -4.96
N GLN A 431 -26.20 -0.32 -3.84
CA GLN A 431 -25.59 -0.08 -2.54
C GLN A 431 -24.73 -1.27 -2.08
N ARG A 432 -25.18 -2.52 -2.25
CA ARG A 432 -24.37 -3.71 -1.93
C ARG A 432 -23.08 -3.74 -2.73
N ILE A 433 -23.16 -3.56 -4.05
CA ILE A 433 -21.99 -3.58 -4.94
C ILE A 433 -21.02 -2.44 -4.60
N LEU A 434 -21.51 -1.22 -4.37
CA LEU A 434 -20.66 -0.10 -3.97
C LEU A 434 -19.96 -0.37 -2.64
N GLY A 435 -20.59 -1.10 -1.71
CA GLY A 435 -19.95 -1.56 -0.47
C GLY A 435 -18.74 -2.44 -0.74
N ILE A 436 -18.89 -3.43 -1.61
CA ILE A 436 -17.81 -4.35 -2.02
C ILE A 436 -16.68 -3.57 -2.73
N VAL A 437 -17.01 -2.66 -3.65
CA VAL A 437 -16.02 -1.82 -4.33
C VAL A 437 -15.24 -0.96 -3.32
N ILE A 438 -15.91 -0.41 -2.31
CA ILE A 438 -15.25 0.36 -1.24
C ILE A 438 -14.34 -0.51 -0.36
N THR A 439 -14.71 -1.77 -0.10
CA THR A 439 -13.81 -2.75 0.52
C THR A 439 -12.53 -2.91 -0.31
N GLY A 440 -12.65 -3.01 -1.64
CA GLY A 440 -11.50 -2.98 -2.55
C GLY A 440 -10.66 -1.70 -2.44
N VAL A 441 -11.29 -0.52 -2.33
CA VAL A 441 -10.58 0.76 -2.11
C VAL A 441 -9.87 0.78 -0.75
N SER A 442 -10.39 0.10 0.25
CA SER A 442 -9.79 -0.01 1.58
C SER A 442 -8.66 -1.04 1.67
N HIS A 443 -8.57 -1.96 0.70
CA HIS A 443 -7.71 -3.14 0.72
C HIS A 443 -6.22 -2.80 0.92
N TYR A 444 -5.49 -3.63 1.66
CA TYR A 444 -4.06 -3.42 1.96
C TYR A 444 -3.16 -3.64 0.75
N ASP A 445 -3.46 -4.65 -0.07
CA ASP A 445 -2.75 -4.88 -1.34
C ASP A 445 -2.90 -3.69 -2.29
N SER A 446 -1.77 -3.23 -2.83
CA SER A 446 -1.72 -2.02 -3.66
C SER A 446 -2.35 -2.20 -5.05
N GLU A 447 -2.33 -3.41 -5.62
CA GLU A 447 -2.93 -3.68 -6.94
C GLU A 447 -4.46 -3.75 -6.85
N ILE A 448 -5.00 -4.40 -5.81
CA ILE A 448 -6.45 -4.44 -5.55
C ILE A 448 -6.97 -3.03 -5.28
N HIS A 449 -6.29 -2.26 -4.43
CA HIS A 449 -6.64 -0.86 -4.15
C HIS A 449 -6.71 0.00 -5.42
N ARG A 450 -5.68 -0.10 -6.29
CA ARG A 450 -5.63 0.66 -7.55
C ARG A 450 -6.72 0.22 -8.51
N ALA A 451 -7.02 -1.08 -8.60
CA ALA A 451 -8.11 -1.58 -9.44
C ALA A 451 -9.48 -1.09 -8.95
N ALA A 452 -9.75 -1.15 -7.65
CA ALA A 452 -11.00 -0.67 -7.07
C ALA A 452 -11.17 0.84 -7.28
N LEU A 453 -10.11 1.64 -7.10
CA LEU A 453 -10.16 3.07 -7.40
C LEU A 453 -10.40 3.36 -8.88
N MET A 454 -9.84 2.52 -9.76
CA MET A 454 -10.06 2.63 -11.20
C MET A 454 -11.50 2.34 -11.57
N VAL A 455 -12.05 1.22 -11.09
CA VAL A 455 -13.47 0.87 -11.28
C VAL A 455 -14.35 2.00 -10.77
N LEU A 456 -14.12 2.46 -9.54
CA LEU A 456 -14.96 3.49 -8.94
C LEU A 456 -14.89 4.83 -9.66
N CYS A 457 -13.69 5.35 -9.91
CA CYS A 457 -13.54 6.70 -10.44
C CYS A 457 -13.79 6.76 -11.95
N LYS A 458 -13.29 5.78 -12.71
CA LYS A 458 -13.35 5.78 -14.17
C LYS A 458 -14.56 5.03 -14.69
N GLU A 459 -14.76 3.79 -14.26
CA GLU A 459 -15.80 2.91 -14.82
C GLU A 459 -17.19 3.12 -14.20
N ILE A 460 -17.29 3.80 -13.04
CA ILE A 460 -18.56 4.18 -12.41
C ILE A 460 -18.79 5.70 -12.56
N PHE A 461 -18.00 6.55 -11.90
CA PHE A 461 -18.23 8.01 -11.96
C PHE A 461 -17.91 8.63 -13.32
N GLY A 462 -16.92 8.09 -14.04
CA GLY A 462 -16.56 8.51 -15.38
C GLY A 462 -17.41 7.89 -16.50
N SER A 463 -18.28 6.92 -16.18
CA SER A 463 -19.08 6.22 -17.17
C SER A 463 -20.20 7.09 -17.74
N GLN A 464 -20.44 6.92 -19.04
CA GLN A 464 -21.57 7.50 -19.76
C GLN A 464 -22.78 6.55 -19.83
N ARG A 465 -22.60 5.26 -19.47
CA ARG A 465 -23.70 4.28 -19.40
C ARG A 465 -24.58 4.50 -18.18
N ILE A 466 -24.00 4.97 -17.07
CA ILE A 466 -24.72 5.30 -15.85
C ILE A 466 -25.25 6.73 -15.96
N SER A 467 -26.57 6.90 -15.76
CA SER A 467 -27.21 8.21 -15.77
C SER A 467 -26.57 9.15 -14.75
N MET A 468 -26.70 10.46 -15.00
CA MET A 468 -26.14 11.46 -14.10
C MET A 468 -26.81 11.43 -12.71
N ASP A 469 -28.07 11.02 -12.64
CA ASP A 469 -28.84 10.90 -11.39
C ASP A 469 -28.30 9.78 -10.52
N PHE A 470 -28.10 8.58 -11.08
CA PHE A 470 -27.54 7.46 -10.32
C PHE A 470 -26.10 7.76 -9.87
N ARG A 471 -25.26 8.35 -10.73
CA ARG A 471 -23.91 8.75 -10.33
C ARG A 471 -23.91 9.80 -9.22
N HIS A 472 -24.85 10.75 -9.24
CA HIS A 472 -25.05 11.69 -8.14
C HIS A 472 -25.38 10.96 -6.83
N ASP A 473 -26.33 10.04 -6.85
CA ASP A 473 -26.78 9.32 -5.65
C ASP A 473 -25.69 8.41 -5.09
N TYR A 474 -24.93 7.74 -5.97
CA TYR A 474 -23.75 6.96 -5.59
C TYR A 474 -22.69 7.86 -4.93
N PHE A 475 -22.47 9.07 -5.43
CA PHE A 475 -21.52 9.99 -4.81
C PHE A 475 -22.02 10.47 -3.44
N VAL A 476 -23.31 10.82 -3.31
CA VAL A 476 -23.93 11.22 -2.03
C VAL A 476 -23.87 10.09 -0.99
N LEU A 477 -23.91 8.83 -1.41
CA LEU A 477 -23.68 7.69 -0.52
C LEU A 477 -22.20 7.57 -0.10
N LEU A 478 -21.27 7.76 -1.05
CA LEU A 478 -19.85 7.40 -0.87
C LEU A 478 -18.94 8.53 -0.39
N HIS A 479 -19.29 9.80 -0.60
CA HIS A 479 -18.37 10.94 -0.47
C HIS A 479 -17.58 10.96 0.85
N LYS A 480 -18.26 10.75 1.99
CA LYS A 480 -17.63 10.79 3.31
C LYS A 480 -16.74 9.58 3.55
N LYS A 481 -17.12 8.39 3.03
CA LYS A 481 -16.31 7.17 3.07
C LYS A 481 -15.03 7.32 2.27
N LEU A 482 -15.16 7.80 1.04
CA LEU A 482 -14.03 8.08 0.17
C LEU A 482 -13.09 9.09 0.80
N LEU A 483 -13.62 10.16 1.39
CA LEU A 483 -12.79 11.14 2.08
C LEU A 483 -12.01 10.49 3.23
N THR A 484 -12.66 9.67 4.06
CA THR A 484 -11.99 9.03 5.21
C THR A 484 -10.94 8.01 4.79
N ILE A 485 -11.24 7.15 3.81
CA ILE A 485 -10.32 6.10 3.37
C ILE A 485 -9.12 6.72 2.64
N LEU A 486 -9.37 7.71 1.78
CA LEU A 486 -8.30 8.37 1.04
C LEU A 486 -7.45 9.25 1.95
N SER A 487 -7.98 9.83 3.02
CA SER A 487 -7.17 10.64 3.94
C SER A 487 -6.10 9.84 4.69
N GLU A 488 -6.21 8.51 4.71
CA GLU A 488 -5.17 7.66 5.29
C GLU A 488 -3.88 7.66 4.45
N PRO A 489 -2.71 7.66 5.11
CA PRO A 489 -1.42 7.62 4.41
C PRO A 489 -1.25 6.27 3.70
N ARG A 490 -0.76 6.32 2.46
CA ARG A 490 -0.33 5.15 1.69
C ARG A 490 1.00 5.45 1.02
N GLU A 491 1.92 4.48 1.08
CA GLU A 491 3.24 4.59 0.49
C GLU A 491 3.24 4.21 -1.01
N GLY A 492 4.29 4.64 -1.72
CA GLY A 492 4.54 4.27 -3.12
C GLY A 492 4.21 5.36 -4.13
N LYS A 493 5.19 5.69 -4.98
CA LYS A 493 5.05 6.68 -6.07
C LYS A 493 3.92 6.31 -7.04
N LEU A 494 3.83 5.04 -7.44
CA LEU A 494 2.80 4.56 -8.37
C LEU A 494 1.38 4.65 -7.77
N THR A 495 1.23 4.40 -6.46
CA THR A 495 -0.03 4.58 -5.74
C THR A 495 -0.46 6.05 -5.73
N PHE A 496 0.49 6.97 -5.49
CA PHE A 496 0.23 8.42 -5.58
C PHE A 496 -0.23 8.82 -6.99
N PHE A 497 0.46 8.33 -8.03
CA PHE A 497 0.15 8.61 -9.43
C PHE A 497 -1.21 8.07 -9.85
N ASN A 498 -1.51 6.81 -9.54
CA ASN A 498 -2.81 6.22 -9.80
C ASN A 498 -3.92 7.05 -9.12
N ARG A 499 -3.76 7.39 -7.85
CA ARG A 499 -4.72 8.21 -7.11
C ARG A 499 -4.88 9.60 -7.73
N ALA A 500 -3.81 10.23 -8.20
CA ALA A 500 -3.89 11.52 -8.89
C ALA A 500 -4.72 11.43 -10.19
N ALA A 501 -4.48 10.41 -11.00
CA ALA A 501 -5.25 10.17 -12.23
C ALA A 501 -6.72 9.84 -11.93
N MET A 502 -6.98 8.92 -10.99
CA MET A 502 -8.35 8.49 -10.66
C MET A 502 -9.18 9.62 -10.05
N LEU A 503 -8.60 10.42 -9.15
CA LEU A 503 -9.29 11.58 -8.58
C LEU A 503 -9.61 12.66 -9.62
N ASN A 504 -8.93 12.68 -10.77
CA ASN A 504 -9.27 13.60 -11.84
C ASN A 504 -10.61 13.24 -12.51
N TYR A 505 -10.90 11.93 -12.69
CA TYR A 505 -12.22 11.49 -13.16
C TYR A 505 -13.33 11.89 -12.19
N LEU A 506 -13.11 11.65 -10.89
CA LEU A 506 -14.06 12.07 -9.86
C LEU A 506 -14.26 13.59 -9.86
N TYR A 507 -13.18 14.37 -10.01
CA TYR A 507 -13.26 15.83 -10.11
C TYR A 507 -14.08 16.29 -11.32
N ARG A 508 -13.82 15.74 -12.52
CA ARG A 508 -14.60 16.06 -13.73
C ARG A 508 -16.08 15.73 -13.56
N PHE A 509 -16.40 14.58 -12.96
CA PHE A 509 -17.76 14.19 -12.62
C PHE A 509 -18.40 15.22 -11.66
N MET A 510 -17.72 15.59 -10.58
CA MET A 510 -18.25 16.55 -9.60
C MET A 510 -18.56 17.91 -10.24
N ILE A 511 -17.67 18.40 -11.12
CA ILE A 511 -17.89 19.65 -11.86
C ILE A 511 -19.06 19.51 -12.83
N ALA A 512 -19.12 18.44 -13.62
CA ALA A 512 -20.23 18.19 -14.52
C ALA A 512 -21.58 18.12 -13.77
N CYS A 513 -21.59 17.47 -12.60
CA CYS A 513 -22.76 17.39 -11.73
C CYS A 513 -23.18 18.76 -11.25
N GLN A 514 -22.22 19.55 -10.77
CA GLN A 514 -22.48 20.90 -10.28
C GLN A 514 -23.05 21.81 -11.37
N VAL A 515 -22.56 21.70 -12.60
CA VAL A 515 -23.04 22.49 -13.74
C VAL A 515 -24.45 22.05 -14.18
N GLN A 516 -24.73 20.75 -14.20
CA GLN A 516 -26.01 20.23 -14.71
C GLN A 516 -27.13 20.18 -13.67
N ARG A 517 -26.82 19.92 -12.40
CA ARG A 517 -27.79 19.72 -11.30
C ARG A 517 -27.68 20.73 -10.16
N GLY A 518 -26.64 21.56 -10.13
CA GLY A 518 -26.34 22.43 -8.99
C GLY A 518 -25.60 21.70 -7.86
N GLY A 519 -25.64 22.25 -6.65
CA GLY A 519 -24.91 21.70 -5.50
C GLY A 519 -25.38 20.31 -5.09
N PHE A 520 -24.48 19.53 -4.47
CA PHE A 520 -24.83 18.25 -3.84
C PHE A 520 -25.68 18.48 -2.59
N HIS A 521 -26.81 17.79 -2.51
CA HIS A 521 -27.70 17.83 -1.35
C HIS A 521 -27.43 16.62 -0.47
N PHE A 522 -26.96 16.88 0.75
CA PHE A 522 -26.66 15.84 1.73
C PHE A 522 -27.78 15.74 2.77
N LEU A 523 -28.06 14.53 3.22
CA LEU A 523 -29.04 14.29 4.29
C LEU A 523 -28.57 14.96 5.61
N PRO A 524 -29.51 15.38 6.48
CA PRO A 524 -29.17 15.89 7.80
C PRO A 524 -28.30 14.91 8.60
N ALA A 525 -27.38 15.45 9.40
CA ALA A 525 -26.48 14.63 10.20
C ALA A 525 -27.26 13.83 11.25
N LYS A 526 -27.08 12.49 11.22
CA LYS A 526 -27.53 11.58 12.29
C LYS A 526 -26.80 11.89 13.61
N PRO A 527 -27.37 11.54 14.78
CA PRO A 527 -26.64 11.58 16.05
C PRO A 527 -25.29 10.86 15.96
N ALA A 528 -24.26 11.44 16.57
CA ALA A 528 -22.88 10.98 16.46
C ALA A 528 -22.49 10.08 17.64
N ALA A 529 -22.09 8.86 17.35
CA ALA A 529 -21.50 7.92 18.30
C ALA A 529 -19.98 7.94 18.15
N PHE A 530 -19.27 8.57 19.08
CA PHE A 530 -17.81 8.58 19.12
C PHE A 530 -17.31 7.33 19.86
N PHE A 531 -16.67 6.42 19.14
CA PHE A 531 -16.22 5.14 19.66
C PHE A 531 -14.68 5.08 19.71
N PRO A 532 -14.07 5.51 20.84
CA PRO A 532 -12.65 5.39 21.06
C PRO A 532 -12.27 3.97 21.46
N GLY A 533 -11.16 3.49 20.91
CA GLY A 533 -10.60 2.22 21.31
C GLY A 533 -9.19 2.00 20.81
N THR A 534 -8.47 1.14 21.51
CA THR A 534 -7.14 0.71 21.08
C THR A 534 -7.22 -0.20 19.85
N PHE A 535 -8.30 -0.98 19.67
CA PHE A 535 -8.54 -1.81 18.48
C PHE A 535 -7.29 -2.59 17.97
N ASP A 536 -6.70 -3.42 18.83
CA ASP A 536 -5.41 -4.08 18.57
C ASP A 536 -5.48 -5.61 18.69
N PRO A 537 -6.09 -6.33 17.73
CA PRO A 537 -6.75 -5.81 16.52
C PRO A 537 -8.24 -5.46 16.72
N PHE A 538 -8.83 -4.76 15.74
CA PHE A 538 -10.28 -4.65 15.57
C PHE A 538 -10.86 -6.04 15.25
N SER A 539 -11.98 -6.40 15.86
CA SER A 539 -12.55 -7.76 15.82
C SER A 539 -13.96 -7.76 15.26
N VAL A 540 -14.49 -8.94 14.90
CA VAL A 540 -15.92 -9.07 14.53
C VAL A 540 -16.86 -8.66 15.66
N GLY A 541 -16.43 -8.81 16.93
CA GLY A 541 -17.16 -8.26 18.08
C GLY A 541 -17.25 -6.74 18.05
N HIS A 542 -16.15 -6.05 17.71
CA HIS A 542 -16.17 -4.60 17.51
C HIS A 542 -17.03 -4.20 16.29
N LYS A 543 -16.97 -4.96 15.18
CA LYS A 543 -17.84 -4.75 14.01
C LYS A 543 -19.32 -4.88 14.39
N LYS A 544 -19.67 -5.89 15.21
CA LYS A 544 -21.03 -6.08 15.69
C LYS A 544 -21.52 -4.93 16.58
N ILE A 545 -20.67 -4.39 17.46
CA ILE A 545 -20.99 -3.16 18.24
C ILE A 545 -21.34 -2.00 17.30
N VAL A 546 -20.57 -1.82 16.23
CA VAL A 546 -20.83 -0.78 15.22
C VAL A 546 -22.18 -1.01 14.53
N GLU A 547 -22.49 -2.24 14.14
CA GLU A 547 -23.77 -2.59 13.52
C GLU A 547 -24.98 -2.30 14.43
N GLU A 548 -24.90 -2.65 15.72
CA GLU A 548 -25.97 -2.36 16.68
C GLU A 548 -26.16 -0.85 16.90
N ILE A 549 -25.08 -0.08 16.98
CA ILE A 549 -25.18 1.38 17.12
C ILE A 549 -25.81 2.01 15.86
N ARG A 550 -25.48 1.49 14.68
CA ARG A 550 -26.06 1.95 13.41
C ARG A 550 -27.54 1.60 13.29
N SER A 551 -27.96 0.42 13.76
CA SER A 551 -29.38 0.01 13.73
C SER A 551 -30.24 0.93 14.61
N MET A 552 -29.65 1.52 15.66
CA MET A 552 -30.27 2.57 16.48
C MET A 552 -30.32 3.96 15.81
N GLY A 553 -29.83 4.11 14.57
CA GLY A 553 -29.91 5.34 13.80
C GLY A 553 -28.75 6.32 13.96
N PHE A 554 -27.62 5.88 14.53
CA PHE A 554 -26.43 6.72 14.73
C PHE A 554 -25.46 6.65 13.53
N GLN A 555 -24.66 7.70 13.38
CA GLN A 555 -23.39 7.65 12.65
C GLN A 555 -22.25 7.37 13.62
N VAL A 556 -21.35 6.45 13.28
CA VAL A 556 -20.26 6.01 14.16
C VAL A 556 -18.94 6.64 13.74
N TYR A 557 -18.20 7.20 14.69
CA TYR A 557 -16.84 7.70 14.49
C TYR A 557 -15.85 6.85 15.29
N LEU A 558 -15.13 5.96 14.60
CA LEU A 558 -14.13 5.08 15.21
C LEU A 558 -12.83 5.85 15.43
N ALA A 559 -12.40 6.00 16.67
CA ALA A 559 -11.14 6.65 17.00
C ALA A 559 -10.12 5.63 17.51
N VAL A 560 -9.11 5.36 16.69
CA VAL A 560 -7.96 4.52 17.07
C VAL A 560 -7.09 5.30 18.06
N ASP A 561 -7.19 4.96 19.34
CA ASP A 561 -6.52 5.67 20.41
C ASP A 561 -5.06 5.23 20.63
N GLU A 562 -4.31 6.12 21.28
CA GLU A 562 -2.92 5.91 21.74
C GLU A 562 -2.81 6.21 23.25
N PHE A 563 -3.94 6.30 23.96
CA PHE A 563 -3.97 6.69 25.39
C PHE A 563 -3.78 5.52 26.35
N SER A 564 -3.83 4.29 25.83
CA SER A 564 -3.34 3.12 26.56
C SER A 564 -1.81 3.17 26.66
N TRP A 565 -1.30 3.32 27.87
CA TRP A 565 0.13 3.31 28.16
C TRP A 565 0.63 1.97 28.70
N SER A 566 -0.27 1.05 29.05
CA SER A 566 0.07 -0.28 29.56
C SER A 566 0.11 -1.38 28.50
N LYS A 567 -0.69 -1.24 27.43
CA LYS A 567 -0.72 -2.22 26.33
C LYS A 567 0.48 -2.02 25.41
N LYS A 568 1.01 -3.13 24.89
CA LYS A 568 1.97 -3.14 23.78
C LYS A 568 1.19 -3.42 22.50
N THR A 569 0.86 -2.32 21.82
CA THR A 569 0.03 -2.31 20.62
C THR A 569 0.87 -2.33 19.36
N LEU A 570 0.28 -2.73 18.23
CA LEU A 570 0.84 -2.41 16.92
C LEU A 570 0.93 -0.90 16.70
N ALA A 571 1.75 -0.53 15.74
CA ALA A 571 1.89 0.85 15.29
C ALA A 571 0.53 1.41 14.83
N LYS A 572 0.27 2.68 15.15
CA LYS A 572 -1.06 3.27 15.00
C LYS A 572 -1.62 3.16 13.58
N LEU A 573 -0.81 3.41 12.54
CA LEU A 573 -1.28 3.40 11.16
C LEU A 573 -1.65 1.98 10.70
N MET A 574 -0.97 0.94 11.21
CA MET A 574 -1.36 -0.45 10.94
C MET A 574 -2.72 -0.78 11.58
N ARG A 575 -2.97 -0.32 12.82
CA ARG A 575 -4.27 -0.49 13.48
C ARG A 575 -5.37 0.27 12.76
N ARG A 576 -5.09 1.49 12.29
CA ARG A 576 -6.02 2.27 11.45
C ARG A 576 -6.35 1.54 10.16
N GLN A 577 -5.36 0.94 9.51
CA GLN A 577 -5.56 0.12 8.31
C GLN A 577 -6.47 -1.10 8.59
N ILE A 578 -6.22 -1.81 9.69
CA ILE A 578 -7.09 -2.92 10.14
C ILE A 578 -8.54 -2.44 10.33
N VAL A 579 -8.74 -1.31 11.03
CA VAL A 579 -10.08 -0.74 11.24
C VAL A 579 -10.74 -0.39 9.90
N VAL A 580 -10.01 0.29 9.00
CA VAL A 580 -10.53 0.74 7.69
C VAL A 580 -10.99 -0.42 6.84
N MET A 581 -10.20 -1.50 6.77
CA MET A 581 -10.59 -2.71 6.04
C MET A 581 -11.83 -3.36 6.66
N SER A 582 -11.91 -3.42 8.00
CA SER A 582 -13.02 -4.08 8.70
C SER A 582 -14.39 -3.41 8.51
N VAL A 583 -14.41 -2.10 8.26
CA VAL A 583 -15.67 -1.29 8.25
C VAL A 583 -15.93 -0.58 6.93
N ALA A 584 -15.19 -0.92 5.88
CA ALA A 584 -15.31 -0.29 4.57
C ALA A 584 -16.74 -0.38 4.00
N ASP A 585 -17.37 -1.54 4.18
CA ASP A 585 -18.74 -1.88 3.81
C ASP A 585 -19.83 -1.32 4.75
N GLN A 586 -19.43 -0.74 5.90
CA GLN A 586 -20.34 -0.27 6.93
C GLN A 586 -20.72 1.20 6.70
N TRP A 587 -21.88 1.46 6.09
CA TRP A 587 -22.42 2.82 5.89
C TRP A 587 -22.52 3.61 7.21
N ASP A 588 -22.48 4.94 7.18
CA ASP A 588 -22.50 5.78 8.40
C ASP A 588 -21.39 5.55 9.46
N THR A 589 -20.46 4.60 9.29
CA THR A 589 -19.24 4.42 10.10
C THR A 589 -17.99 5.06 9.51
N TYR A 590 -17.28 5.90 10.25
CA TYR A 590 -16.16 6.67 9.72
C TYR A 590 -14.96 6.55 10.65
N LEU A 591 -13.77 6.37 10.08
CA LEU A 591 -12.55 6.49 10.87
C LEU A 591 -12.32 7.97 11.21
N PHE A 592 -12.13 8.26 12.50
CA PHE A 592 -11.87 9.60 13.00
C PHE A 592 -10.44 10.05 12.59
N PRO A 593 -10.24 11.34 12.25
CA PRO A 593 -8.94 11.84 11.78
C PRO A 593 -7.79 11.56 12.75
N ASP A 594 -6.63 11.17 12.21
CA ASP A 594 -5.43 10.87 13.01
C ASP A 594 -4.84 12.11 13.70
N ASP A 595 -4.98 13.27 13.08
CA ASP A 595 -4.35 14.53 13.46
C ASP A 595 -5.08 15.28 14.58
N ILE A 596 -6.24 14.77 15.00
CA ILE A 596 -7.10 15.28 16.08
C ILE A 596 -7.18 14.23 17.20
N PRO A 597 -6.21 14.20 18.14
CA PRO A 597 -6.26 13.26 19.25
C PRO A 597 -7.34 13.67 20.26
N ILE A 598 -8.25 12.75 20.59
CA ILE A 598 -9.29 12.96 21.60
C ILE A 598 -9.08 12.03 22.78
N ASN A 599 -8.57 12.57 23.89
CA ASN A 599 -8.54 11.84 25.16
C ASN A 599 -9.83 12.11 25.94
N ILE A 600 -10.63 11.07 26.16
CA ILE A 600 -11.88 11.20 26.92
C ILE A 600 -11.66 11.60 28.39
N ALA A 601 -10.45 11.46 28.93
CA ALA A 601 -10.11 11.97 30.25
C ALA A 601 -9.77 13.48 30.26
N ASN A 602 -9.76 14.15 29.10
CA ASN A 602 -9.43 15.55 28.94
C ASN A 602 -10.66 16.37 28.47
N PRO A 603 -11.25 17.21 29.34
CA PRO A 603 -12.43 18.02 29.00
C PRO A 603 -12.24 18.97 27.80
N LYS A 604 -11.02 19.45 27.54
CA LYS A 604 -10.72 20.33 26.39
C LYS A 604 -10.81 19.57 25.08
N ASP A 605 -10.39 18.31 25.08
CA ASP A 605 -10.47 17.48 23.88
C ASP A 605 -11.93 17.10 23.60
N LEU A 606 -12.72 16.80 24.63
CA LEU A 606 -14.17 16.58 24.50
C LEU A 606 -14.91 17.84 24.02
N ALA A 607 -14.49 19.03 24.45
CA ALA A 607 -15.02 20.30 23.93
C ALA A 607 -14.67 20.50 22.45
N ILE A 608 -13.44 20.17 22.03
CA ILE A 608 -13.04 20.18 20.61
C ILE A 608 -13.90 19.20 19.81
N LEU A 609 -14.10 17.98 20.30
CA LEU A 609 -14.95 16.98 19.65
C LEU A 609 -16.38 17.49 19.47
N LYS A 610 -16.99 18.05 20.53
CA LYS A 610 -18.33 18.64 20.47
C LYS A 610 -18.40 19.79 19.47
N HIS A 611 -17.39 20.65 19.45
CA HIS A 611 -17.30 21.76 18.49
C HIS A 611 -17.23 21.28 17.03
N LEU A 612 -16.43 20.24 16.76
CA LEU A 612 -16.30 19.65 15.41
C LEU A 612 -17.62 19.05 14.89
N LEU A 613 -18.45 18.53 15.79
CA LEU A 613 -19.75 17.93 15.45
C LEU A 613 -20.89 18.95 15.40
N GLY A 614 -20.63 20.22 15.75
CA GLY A 614 -21.58 21.32 15.68
C GLY A 614 -22.83 21.05 16.54
N HIS A 615 -24.00 21.08 15.90
CA HIS A 615 -25.30 20.86 16.56
C HIS A 615 -25.69 19.38 16.67
N THR A 616 -24.88 18.45 16.17
CA THR A 616 -25.16 17.01 16.23
C THR A 616 -25.10 16.53 17.68
N GLU A 617 -26.11 15.78 18.14
CA GLU A 617 -26.02 15.12 19.45
C GLU A 617 -24.84 14.15 19.48
N LEU A 618 -23.99 14.24 20.51
CA LEU A 618 -22.79 13.44 20.69
C LEU A 618 -22.98 12.42 21.81
N TYR A 619 -22.69 11.16 21.51
CA TYR A 619 -22.67 10.03 22.44
C TYR A 619 -21.27 9.41 22.48
N LEU A 620 -20.74 9.18 23.67
CA LEU A 620 -19.50 8.44 23.88
C LEU A 620 -19.82 6.94 23.98
N VAL A 621 -19.17 6.12 23.15
CA VAL A 621 -19.34 4.67 23.16
C VAL A 621 -18.28 4.05 24.08
N ALA A 622 -18.72 3.24 25.04
CA ALA A 622 -17.82 2.57 25.97
C ALA A 622 -18.38 1.23 26.42
N GLY A 623 -17.48 0.31 26.80
CA GLY A 623 -17.88 -0.88 27.56
C GLY A 623 -18.24 -0.50 28.98
N SER A 624 -19.21 -1.22 29.56
CA SER A 624 -19.60 -1.08 30.97
C SER A 624 -18.41 -1.19 31.94
N ASP A 625 -17.44 -2.07 31.65
CA ASP A 625 -16.20 -2.22 32.40
C ASP A 625 -15.31 -0.96 32.37
N VAL A 626 -15.28 -0.26 31.24
CA VAL A 626 -14.51 0.98 31.06
C VAL A 626 -15.11 2.11 31.89
N ILE A 627 -16.43 2.28 31.89
CA ILE A 627 -17.12 3.31 32.68
C ILE A 627 -16.74 3.19 34.16
N ARG A 628 -16.74 1.96 34.69
CA ARG A 628 -16.49 1.66 36.10
C ARG A 628 -15.04 1.84 36.52
N ASN A 629 -14.10 1.52 35.63
CA ASN A 629 -12.68 1.39 35.99
C ASN A 629 -11.79 2.54 35.51
N ALA A 630 -12.14 3.19 34.39
CA ALA A 630 -11.28 4.20 33.78
C ALA A 630 -11.23 5.48 34.61
N SER A 631 -10.06 6.11 34.68
CA SER A 631 -9.87 7.38 35.38
C SER A 631 -10.67 8.54 34.76
N ALA A 632 -11.08 8.42 33.50
CA ALA A 632 -11.89 9.42 32.81
C ALA A 632 -13.23 9.71 33.52
N TYR A 633 -13.83 8.69 34.14
CA TYR A 633 -15.11 8.80 34.87
C TYR A 633 -14.95 9.07 36.37
N ARG A 634 -13.70 9.22 36.85
CA ARG A 634 -13.40 9.58 38.24
C ARG A 634 -13.18 11.08 38.43
N SER A 635 -13.06 11.83 37.33
CA SER A 635 -12.88 13.28 37.37
C SER A 635 -14.20 13.97 37.70
N THR A 636 -14.15 14.99 38.56
CA THR A 636 -15.26 15.89 38.86
C THR A 636 -15.11 17.25 38.18
N GLU A 637 -14.12 17.40 37.28
CA GLU A 637 -13.93 18.62 36.48
C GLU A 637 -15.13 18.83 35.52
N LEU A 638 -15.54 20.09 35.36
CA LEU A 638 -16.60 20.45 34.40
C LEU A 638 -16.21 20.08 32.97
N GLY A 639 -17.17 19.54 32.21
CA GLY A 639 -16.94 19.02 30.86
C GLY A 639 -16.19 17.69 30.83
N SER A 640 -16.16 16.95 31.95
CA SER A 640 -15.65 15.57 32.00
C SER A 640 -16.51 14.62 31.16
N ALA A 641 -15.99 13.42 30.91
CA ALA A 641 -16.69 12.39 30.14
C ALA A 641 -18.11 12.13 30.67
N ALA A 642 -18.31 12.15 32.00
CA ALA A 642 -19.57 11.85 32.67
C ALA A 642 -20.75 12.76 32.25
N GLU A 643 -20.48 14.01 31.83
CA GLU A 643 -21.51 14.98 31.43
C GLU A 643 -22.08 14.74 30.03
N TYR A 644 -21.41 13.93 29.21
CA TYR A 644 -21.83 13.63 27.84
C TYR A 644 -22.85 12.49 27.81
N ASN A 645 -23.58 12.37 26.70
CA ASN A 645 -24.44 11.21 26.47
C ASN A 645 -23.57 9.98 26.20
N HIS A 646 -24.09 8.78 26.47
CA HIS A 646 -23.36 7.53 26.32
C HIS A 646 -24.19 6.46 25.62
N ILE A 647 -23.50 5.64 24.83
CA ILE A 647 -23.99 4.34 24.41
C ILE A 647 -23.10 3.28 25.06
N VAL A 648 -23.67 2.44 25.92
CA VAL A 648 -22.92 1.44 26.70
C VAL A 648 -23.31 0.03 26.29
N PHE A 649 -22.31 -0.77 25.95
CA PHE A 649 -22.52 -2.20 25.69
C PHE A 649 -22.09 -3.04 26.89
N TYR A 650 -22.92 -4.04 27.23
CA TYR A 650 -22.63 -5.04 28.25
C TYR A 650 -21.83 -6.20 27.65
N ARG A 651 -20.91 -6.76 28.44
CA ARG A 651 -20.15 -7.97 28.08
C ARG A 651 -20.67 -9.23 28.77
N ASP A 652 -21.26 -9.09 29.95
CA ASP A 652 -21.87 -10.17 30.72
C ASP A 652 -23.00 -9.58 31.57
N ARG A 653 -24.25 -9.99 31.31
CA ARG A 653 -25.44 -9.46 31.99
C ARG A 653 -25.60 -10.01 33.42
N GLU A 654 -25.10 -11.20 33.72
CA GLU A 654 -25.31 -11.86 35.02
C GLU A 654 -24.42 -11.23 36.10
N GLU A 655 -23.17 -10.90 35.76
CA GLU A 655 -22.28 -10.15 36.64
C GLU A 655 -22.69 -8.67 36.81
N GLU A 656 -23.35 -8.07 35.81
CA GLU A 656 -23.72 -6.65 35.83
C GLU A 656 -24.80 -6.31 36.86
N ALA A 657 -25.73 -7.23 37.14
CA ALA A 657 -26.80 -7.02 38.10
C ALA A 657 -26.31 -6.80 39.55
N GLN A 658 -25.07 -7.23 39.86
CA GLN A 658 -24.46 -7.11 41.19
C GLN A 658 -23.57 -5.85 41.33
N LYS A 659 -23.37 -5.09 40.24
CA LYS A 659 -22.49 -3.91 40.19
C LYS A 659 -23.33 -2.61 40.33
N PRO A 660 -22.75 -1.49 40.80
CA PRO A 660 -23.49 -0.22 40.95
C PRO A 660 -24.16 0.21 39.62
N PRO A 661 -25.29 0.92 39.63
CA PRO A 661 -25.94 1.33 38.38
C PRO A 661 -25.07 2.32 37.60
N LEU A 662 -24.99 2.19 36.26
CA LEU A 662 -24.16 3.08 35.43
C LEU A 662 -24.57 4.56 35.54
N SER A 663 -25.83 4.83 35.86
CA SER A 663 -26.36 6.17 36.14
C SER A 663 -25.68 6.86 37.33
N SER A 664 -24.97 6.15 38.20
CA SER A 664 -24.16 6.79 39.24
C SER A 664 -22.87 7.43 38.70
N PHE A 665 -22.46 7.07 37.48
CA PHE A 665 -21.23 7.58 36.85
C PHE A 665 -21.51 8.54 35.68
N ILE A 666 -22.71 8.51 35.12
CA ILE A 666 -23.08 9.22 33.90
C ILE A 666 -24.25 10.17 34.21
N GLN A 667 -24.10 11.43 33.81
CA GLN A 667 -25.09 12.49 34.00
C GLN A 667 -25.90 12.77 32.72
N GLY A 668 -25.35 12.47 31.54
CA GLY A 668 -26.03 12.61 30.25
C GLY A 668 -27.03 11.49 29.94
N LYS A 669 -27.62 11.52 28.74
CA LYS A 669 -28.51 10.45 28.26
C LYS A 669 -27.73 9.13 28.16
N LEU A 670 -28.35 8.02 28.55
CA LEU A 670 -27.73 6.70 28.56
C LEU A 670 -28.54 5.72 27.70
N GLU A 671 -27.94 5.27 26.60
CA GLU A 671 -28.43 4.17 25.77
C GLU A 671 -27.63 2.91 26.07
N THR A 672 -28.28 1.74 26.13
CA THR A 672 -27.57 0.48 26.44
C THR A 672 -28.04 -0.69 25.60
N PHE A 673 -27.13 -1.61 25.30
CA PHE A 673 -27.44 -2.86 24.61
C PHE A 673 -26.49 -3.99 25.01
N SER A 674 -26.80 -5.22 24.60
CA SER A 674 -25.93 -6.38 24.75
C SER A 674 -25.69 -7.06 23.41
N LEU A 675 -24.55 -7.69 23.27
CA LEU A 675 -24.21 -8.44 22.06
C LEU A 675 -24.73 -9.88 22.17
N PRO A 676 -24.89 -10.60 21.05
CA PRO A 676 -25.07 -12.05 21.10
C PRO A 676 -23.84 -12.73 21.73
N SER A 677 -24.05 -13.84 22.46
CA SER A 677 -23.03 -14.48 23.32
C SER A 677 -21.71 -14.79 22.61
N PHE A 678 -21.75 -15.15 21.32
CA PHE A 678 -20.54 -15.36 20.55
C PHE A 678 -19.65 -14.10 20.51
N PHE A 679 -20.22 -12.96 20.14
CA PHE A 679 -19.49 -11.70 19.95
C PHE A 679 -18.97 -11.10 21.27
N GLU A 680 -19.64 -11.38 22.39
CA GLU A 680 -19.17 -10.99 23.73
C GLU A 680 -17.83 -11.63 24.08
N THR A 681 -17.59 -12.87 23.62
CA THR A 681 -16.36 -13.62 23.86
C THR A 681 -15.22 -13.31 22.88
N VAL A 682 -15.47 -12.51 21.84
CA VAL A 682 -14.45 -12.16 20.83
C VAL A 682 -13.69 -10.91 21.28
N SER A 683 -12.48 -11.11 21.79
CA SER A 683 -11.60 -10.04 22.25
C SER A 683 -10.31 -9.96 21.44
N SER A 684 -9.68 -8.79 21.42
CA SER A 684 -8.34 -8.61 20.86
C SER A 684 -7.31 -9.55 21.49
N THR A 685 -7.44 -9.84 22.79
CA THR A 685 -6.59 -10.80 23.53
C THR A 685 -6.73 -12.21 22.96
N ARG A 686 -7.97 -12.69 22.77
CA ARG A 686 -8.24 -14.00 22.18
C ARG A 686 -7.66 -14.14 20.77
N ILE A 687 -7.76 -13.08 19.94
CA ILE A 687 -7.18 -13.09 18.59
C ILE A 687 -5.65 -13.25 18.65
N ARG A 688 -4.98 -12.49 19.53
CA ARG A 688 -3.52 -12.56 19.68
C ARG A 688 -3.07 -13.92 20.20
N GLU A 689 -3.81 -14.50 21.15
CA GLU A 689 -3.56 -15.86 21.65
C GLU A 689 -3.74 -16.92 20.56
N SER A 690 -4.79 -16.82 19.75
CA SER A 690 -5.00 -17.71 18.61
C SER A 690 -3.87 -17.62 17.58
N VAL A 691 -3.41 -16.40 17.24
CA VAL A 691 -2.26 -16.21 16.35
C VAL A 691 -0.99 -16.84 16.93
N ASP A 692 -0.72 -16.64 18.22
CA ASP A 692 0.45 -17.22 18.90
C ASP A 692 0.41 -18.76 18.94
N GLN A 693 -0.78 -19.34 19.03
CA GLN A 693 -1.03 -20.78 19.00
C GLN A 693 -1.13 -21.34 17.57
N ASN A 694 -0.96 -20.51 16.55
CA ASN A 694 -1.12 -20.87 15.13
C ASN A 694 -2.50 -21.48 14.83
N LEU A 695 -3.55 -20.93 15.46
CA LEU A 695 -4.95 -21.26 15.23
C LEU A 695 -5.57 -20.32 14.19
N ASP A 696 -6.62 -20.81 13.53
CA ASP A 696 -7.42 -20.03 12.58
C ASP A 696 -8.20 -18.90 13.30
N ILE A 697 -8.13 -17.68 12.75
CA ILE A 697 -8.81 -16.48 13.27
C ILE A 697 -9.94 -15.99 12.36
N SER A 698 -10.31 -16.76 11.32
CA SER A 698 -11.35 -16.41 10.34
C SER A 698 -12.70 -16.01 10.97
N MET A 699 -13.06 -16.64 12.09
CA MET A 699 -14.28 -16.34 12.83
C MET A 699 -14.15 -15.13 13.78
N LEU A 700 -12.95 -14.58 13.97
CA LEU A 700 -12.65 -13.55 14.97
C LEU A 700 -12.39 -12.16 14.35
N VAL A 701 -11.99 -12.11 13.07
CA VAL A 701 -11.69 -10.89 12.32
C VAL A 701 -12.28 -10.96 10.91
N ASP A 702 -12.31 -9.83 10.21
CA ASP A 702 -12.70 -9.77 8.80
C ASP A 702 -11.71 -10.60 7.92
N PRO A 703 -12.15 -11.30 6.86
CA PRO A 703 -11.28 -12.11 6.02
C PRO A 703 -10.06 -11.37 5.45
N VAL A 704 -10.23 -10.11 5.03
CA VAL A 704 -9.12 -9.30 4.51
C VAL A 704 -8.11 -8.98 5.62
N VAL A 705 -8.60 -8.75 6.83
CA VAL A 705 -7.77 -8.50 8.01
C VAL A 705 -7.00 -9.76 8.42
N GLN A 706 -7.60 -10.94 8.29
CA GLN A 706 -6.92 -12.21 8.55
C GLN A 706 -5.71 -12.37 7.64
N SER A 707 -5.89 -12.23 6.32
CA SER A 707 -4.80 -12.30 5.34
C SER A 707 -3.72 -11.26 5.64
N PHE A 708 -4.12 -10.02 5.95
CA PHE A 708 -3.19 -8.96 6.35
C PHE A 708 -2.36 -9.31 7.59
N ILE A 709 -2.98 -9.89 8.63
CA ILE A 709 -2.30 -10.30 9.87
C ILE A 709 -1.27 -11.38 9.58
N TYR A 710 -1.64 -12.42 8.82
CA TYR A 710 -0.75 -13.55 8.55
C TYR A 710 0.37 -13.20 7.58
N GLU A 711 0.10 -12.50 6.48
CA GLU A 711 1.12 -12.11 5.49
C GLU A 711 2.19 -11.19 6.07
N ASN A 712 1.80 -10.32 7.02
CA ASN A 712 2.73 -9.39 7.68
C ASN A 712 3.30 -9.95 9.00
N GLY A 713 2.97 -11.20 9.38
CA GLY A 713 3.46 -11.83 10.61
C GLY A 713 3.11 -11.05 11.88
N LEU A 714 1.95 -10.38 11.90
CA LEU A 714 1.54 -9.50 12.99
C LEU A 714 1.19 -10.32 14.24
N TYR A 715 1.40 -9.71 15.41
CA TYR A 715 1.11 -10.27 16.74
C TYR A 715 1.94 -11.50 17.17
N LEU A 716 2.59 -12.20 16.25
CA LEU A 716 3.34 -13.42 16.56
C LEU A 716 4.42 -13.22 17.65
N ARG A 717 4.27 -13.98 18.73
CA ARG A 717 5.07 -13.99 19.96
C ARG A 717 5.27 -12.60 20.56
N THR A 718 4.26 -11.74 20.44
CA THR A 718 4.32 -10.35 20.90
C THR A 718 3.50 -10.21 22.18
N PRO A 719 4.09 -9.78 23.31
CA PRO A 719 3.36 -9.68 24.57
C PRO A 719 2.26 -8.62 24.49
N GLU A 720 1.12 -8.87 25.14
CA GLU A 720 -0.04 -7.95 25.16
C GLU A 720 0.26 -6.66 25.94
N ARG A 721 1.07 -6.77 26.98
CA ARG A 721 1.42 -5.65 27.86
C ARG A 721 2.88 -5.29 27.67
N LYS A 722 3.17 -4.00 27.83
CA LYS A 722 4.55 -3.54 27.95
C LYS A 722 5.16 -4.16 29.20
N ASN A 723 6.48 -4.35 29.16
CA ASN A 723 7.20 -4.78 30.31
C ASN A 723 7.24 -3.63 31.34
N ILE A 724 7.07 -3.98 32.61
CA ILE A 724 7.23 -3.04 33.71
C ILE A 724 8.64 -3.26 34.22
N LEU A 725 9.48 -2.23 34.12
CA LEU A 725 10.85 -2.33 34.60
C LEU A 725 10.84 -2.70 36.07
N ARG A 726 11.51 -3.81 36.37
CA ARG A 726 11.77 -4.24 37.74
C ARG A 726 13.14 -3.74 38.11
N ARG A 727 13.29 -3.16 39.30
CA ARG A 727 14.60 -2.80 39.84
C ARG A 727 15.49 -4.03 39.79
N GLU A 728 16.62 -3.91 39.09
CA GLU A 728 17.60 -4.98 39.02
C GLU A 728 18.21 -5.26 40.39
N ASP A 729 18.73 -6.49 40.52
CA ASP A 729 19.52 -6.88 41.66
C ASP A 729 20.75 -5.96 41.77
N LEU A 730 21.42 -5.57 40.68
CA LEU A 730 22.72 -4.87 40.75
C LEU A 730 22.65 -3.35 40.57
N TYR A 731 23.44 -2.58 41.33
CA TYR A 731 23.58 -1.13 41.17
C TYR A 731 24.95 -0.60 41.62
N PHE A 732 25.35 0.55 41.07
CA PHE A 732 26.61 1.22 41.44
C PHE A 732 26.38 2.43 42.37
N ARG A 733 27.29 2.64 43.33
CA ARG A 733 27.41 3.88 44.11
C ARG A 733 28.79 4.50 43.95
N ARG A 734 28.85 5.83 43.97
CA ARG A 734 30.07 6.60 43.71
C ARG A 734 30.47 7.39 44.95
N PHE A 735 31.77 7.48 45.19
CA PHE A 735 32.34 8.12 46.36
C PHE A 735 33.57 8.93 45.95
N ARG A 736 33.71 10.13 46.52
CA ARG A 736 34.91 10.97 46.38
C ARG A 736 35.59 11.27 47.72
N ALA A 737 34.98 10.83 48.80
CA ALA A 737 35.43 10.99 50.16
C ALA A 737 34.99 9.74 50.94
N PRO A 738 35.67 9.41 52.05
CA PRO A 738 35.26 8.32 52.93
C PRO A 738 33.82 8.52 53.43
N SER A 739 33.04 7.44 53.46
CA SER A 739 31.68 7.38 54.00
C SER A 739 31.56 6.19 54.96
N PRO A 740 30.73 6.25 56.01
CA PRO A 740 30.55 5.16 56.98
C PRO A 740 30.07 3.83 56.36
N GLU A 741 29.46 3.89 55.18
CA GLU A 741 28.93 2.73 54.47
C GLU A 741 29.96 1.97 53.61
N LEU A 742 31.22 2.43 53.59
CA LEU A 742 32.31 1.87 52.79
C LEU A 742 33.13 0.84 53.56
N PRO A 743 33.71 -0.16 52.88
CA PRO A 743 34.75 -1.00 53.47
C PRO A 743 35.91 -0.15 54.01
N GLY A 744 36.46 -0.52 55.18
CA GLY A 744 37.49 0.29 55.86
C GLY A 744 38.73 0.56 55.02
N GLU A 745 39.15 -0.41 54.19
CA GLU A 745 40.27 -0.24 53.27
C GLU A 745 39.97 0.78 52.15
N MET A 746 38.77 0.72 51.57
CA MET A 746 38.32 1.69 50.57
C MET A 746 38.27 3.11 51.15
N ALA A 747 37.71 3.26 52.36
CA ALA A 747 37.64 4.54 53.06
C ALA A 747 39.04 5.12 53.33
N ARG A 748 40.00 4.25 53.72
CA ARG A 748 41.41 4.63 53.91
C ARG A 748 42.03 5.14 52.61
N LEU A 749 41.87 4.42 51.49
CA LEU A 749 42.41 4.82 50.19
C LEU A 749 41.82 6.16 49.71
N LEU A 750 40.52 6.36 49.88
CA LEU A 750 39.84 7.63 49.56
C LEU A 750 40.32 8.80 50.44
N SER A 751 40.85 8.56 51.64
CA SER A 751 41.34 9.63 52.52
C SER A 751 42.79 10.04 52.25
N GLN A 752 43.59 9.14 51.67
CA GLN A 752 45.05 9.31 51.52
C GLN A 752 45.46 9.92 50.17
N LYS A 753 44.60 9.85 49.17
CA LYS A 753 44.92 10.23 47.79
C LYS A 753 44.31 11.58 47.42
N LYS A 754 45.00 12.33 46.54
CA LYS A 754 44.48 13.59 45.99
C LYS A 754 43.49 13.28 44.87
N GLU A 755 42.34 13.97 44.88
CA GLU A 755 41.27 13.79 43.88
C GLU A 755 40.86 12.31 43.65
N PRO A 756 40.44 11.58 44.70
CA PRO A 756 40.13 10.16 44.58
C PRO A 756 38.72 9.93 44.01
N LEU A 757 38.58 8.80 43.31
CA LEU A 757 37.37 8.30 42.69
C LEU A 757 37.13 6.86 43.15
N GLY A 758 36.01 6.64 43.85
CA GLY A 758 35.59 5.33 44.33
C GLY A 758 34.28 4.89 43.70
N VAL A 759 34.18 3.61 43.32
CA VAL A 759 32.94 2.98 42.85
C VAL A 759 32.70 1.70 43.63
N VAL A 760 31.45 1.50 44.06
CA VAL A 760 30.98 0.28 44.72
C VAL A 760 29.89 -0.36 43.85
N LEU A 761 29.97 -1.67 43.63
CA LEU A 761 28.91 -2.49 43.04
C LEU A 761 28.18 -3.25 44.14
N ARG A 762 26.86 -3.16 44.19
CA ARG A 762 26.01 -3.86 45.16
C ARG A 762 24.92 -4.65 44.48
N ALA A 763 24.51 -5.74 45.12
CA ALA A 763 23.25 -6.43 44.86
C ALA A 763 22.16 -5.97 45.86
N ARG A 764 20.89 -5.93 45.47
CA ARG A 764 19.75 -5.60 46.35
C ARG A 764 19.46 -6.79 47.26
N PRO A 765 19.12 -6.59 48.54
CA PRO A 765 18.73 -5.31 49.16
C PRO A 765 19.89 -4.38 49.53
N GLN A 766 21.14 -4.86 49.67
CA GLN A 766 22.35 -4.03 49.86
C GLN A 766 23.68 -4.83 49.93
N GLU A 767 23.71 -6.06 49.43
CA GLU A 767 24.89 -6.93 49.43
C GLU A 767 26.04 -6.31 48.63
N LEU A 768 27.25 -6.30 49.18
CA LEU A 768 28.44 -5.77 48.51
C LEU A 768 29.00 -6.83 47.55
N LEU A 769 29.12 -6.50 46.26
CA LEU A 769 29.75 -7.37 45.27
C LEU A 769 31.18 -6.96 44.94
N GLY A 770 31.58 -5.73 45.29
CA GLY A 770 32.96 -5.28 45.16
C GLY A 770 33.09 -3.78 45.06
N TRP A 771 34.32 -3.31 45.04
CA TRP A 771 34.65 -1.89 45.00
C TRP A 771 35.96 -1.63 44.26
N VAL A 772 36.13 -0.40 43.78
CA VAL A 772 37.36 0.06 43.12
C VAL A 772 37.67 1.48 43.53
N VAL A 773 38.96 1.79 43.69
CA VAL A 773 39.47 3.15 43.92
C VAL A 773 40.53 3.48 42.88
N GLY A 774 40.47 4.69 42.35
CA GLY A 774 41.57 5.31 41.64
C GLY A 774 41.71 6.78 42.04
N HIS A 775 42.78 7.43 41.60
CA HIS A 775 42.98 8.86 41.84
C HIS A 775 43.64 9.54 40.64
N THR A 776 43.50 10.85 40.60
CA THR A 776 44.17 11.66 39.57
C THR A 776 45.65 11.78 39.87
N LEU A 777 46.47 11.45 38.87
CA LEU A 777 47.91 11.52 38.94
C LEU A 777 48.44 12.66 38.05
N HIS A 778 49.30 13.49 38.61
CA HIS A 778 49.99 14.55 37.89
C HIS A 778 51.35 14.05 37.35
N GLY A 779 51.84 14.66 36.26
CA GLY A 779 53.07 14.22 35.59
C GLY A 779 54.34 14.22 36.45
N ALA A 780 54.34 15.01 37.55
CA ALA A 780 55.42 15.04 38.54
C ALA A 780 55.45 13.77 39.41
N ASP A 781 54.28 13.18 39.68
CA ASP A 781 54.11 12.07 40.64
C ASP A 781 54.21 10.68 39.95
N LEU A 782 54.44 10.65 38.63
CA LEU A 782 54.51 9.41 37.83
C LEU A 782 55.58 8.44 38.32
N TYR A 783 56.75 8.95 38.70
CA TYR A 783 57.84 8.10 39.19
C TYR A 783 57.49 7.48 40.54
N ASP A 784 56.98 8.29 41.47
CA ASP A 784 56.60 7.86 42.81
C ASP A 784 55.45 6.84 42.79
N ALA A 785 54.55 6.94 41.81
CA ALA A 785 53.45 6.02 41.68
C ALA A 785 53.79 4.72 40.92
N LEU A 786 54.62 4.80 39.88
CA LEU A 786 54.96 3.64 39.04
C LEU A 786 56.23 2.91 39.50
N GLN A 787 57.06 3.52 40.37
CA GLN A 787 58.29 2.94 40.91
C GLN A 787 59.22 2.37 39.82
N SER A 788 59.14 2.92 38.60
CA SER A 788 59.92 2.50 37.42
C SER A 788 60.18 3.71 36.54
N LEU A 789 61.46 4.01 36.31
CA LEU A 789 61.89 5.13 35.47
C LEU A 789 61.46 4.93 34.01
N GLU A 790 61.54 3.68 33.52
CA GLU A 790 61.13 3.31 32.17
C GLU A 790 59.63 3.49 31.97
N ALA A 791 58.81 2.98 32.90
CA ALA A 791 57.36 3.12 32.83
C ALA A 791 56.91 4.59 32.93
N ALA A 792 57.49 5.35 33.86
CA ALA A 792 57.19 6.77 34.02
C ALA A 792 57.54 7.58 32.77
N ASN A 793 58.69 7.30 32.13
CA ASN A 793 59.07 7.96 30.88
C ASN A 793 58.21 7.53 29.70
N TYR A 794 57.83 6.25 29.61
CA TYR A 794 56.95 5.76 28.56
C TYR A 794 55.58 6.43 28.66
N VAL A 795 54.94 6.40 29.84
CA VAL A 795 53.64 7.03 30.09
C VAL A 795 53.73 8.54 29.82
N ARG A 796 54.79 9.22 30.28
CA ARG A 796 54.98 10.67 30.04
C ARG A 796 55.08 11.05 28.55
N ARG A 797 55.64 10.17 27.70
CA ARG A 797 55.76 10.41 26.25
C ARG A 797 54.46 10.11 25.47
N HIS A 798 53.63 9.21 25.98
CA HIS A 798 52.43 8.73 25.29
C HIS A 798 51.13 9.30 25.84
N THR A 799 51.15 9.97 27.00
CA THR A 799 49.99 10.57 27.65
C THR A 799 50.03 12.10 27.61
N SER A 800 48.86 12.73 27.61
CA SER A 800 48.68 14.19 27.66
C SER A 800 47.38 14.49 28.40
N GLY A 801 47.38 15.41 29.37
CA GLY A 801 46.22 15.68 30.23
C GLY A 801 46.27 14.94 31.57
N ARG A 802 45.11 14.76 32.22
CA ARG A 802 45.01 14.09 33.54
C ARG A 802 45.05 12.57 33.38
N ILE A 803 45.82 11.90 34.23
CA ILE A 803 45.97 10.44 34.21
C ILE A 803 45.22 9.86 35.40
N LEU A 804 44.34 8.89 35.18
CA LEU A 804 43.73 8.11 36.25
C LEU A 804 44.66 6.96 36.62
N LEU A 805 45.16 6.92 37.84
CA LEU A 805 45.81 5.73 38.37
C LEU A 805 44.77 4.88 39.11
N ILE A 806 44.60 3.63 38.69
CA ILE A 806 43.77 2.64 39.39
C ILE A 806 44.60 2.10 40.56
N ASP A 807 44.21 2.44 41.79
CA ASP A 807 44.94 2.05 43.01
C ASP A 807 44.64 0.61 43.41
N HIS A 808 43.36 0.25 43.43
CA HIS A 808 42.91 -1.05 43.91
C HIS A 808 41.53 -1.42 43.39
N VAL A 809 41.35 -2.68 42.97
CA VAL A 809 40.06 -3.26 42.60
C VAL A 809 39.82 -4.49 43.46
N HIS A 810 38.71 -4.53 44.19
CA HIS A 810 38.38 -5.62 45.09
C HIS A 810 37.00 -6.21 44.73
N PRO A 811 36.96 -7.33 43.98
CA PRO A 811 35.72 -8.08 43.77
C PRO A 811 35.42 -8.99 44.98
N GLU A 812 34.19 -8.92 45.49
CA GLU A 812 33.68 -9.80 46.55
C GLU A 812 33.01 -11.06 45.95
N GLY A 813 32.88 -12.12 46.76
CA GLY A 813 32.09 -13.30 46.42
C GLY A 813 32.80 -14.39 45.59
N ASP A 814 32.00 -15.16 44.84
CA ASP A 814 32.38 -16.39 44.12
C ASP A 814 33.51 -16.15 43.11
N ILE A 815 34.55 -17.01 43.17
CA ILE A 815 35.74 -16.95 42.31
C ILE A 815 35.40 -16.95 40.82
N HIS A 816 34.29 -17.59 40.41
CA HIS A 816 33.85 -17.61 39.02
C HIS A 816 33.24 -16.28 38.55
N GLN A 817 32.76 -15.43 39.47
CA GLN A 817 32.14 -14.15 39.16
C GLN A 817 33.12 -12.97 39.27
N ARG A 818 34.19 -13.12 40.05
CA ARG A 818 35.22 -12.08 40.29
C ARG A 818 35.75 -11.40 39.01
N PRO A 819 36.07 -12.11 37.91
CA PRO A 819 36.55 -11.46 36.69
C PRO A 819 35.50 -10.53 36.05
N THR A 820 34.22 -10.92 36.13
CA THR A 820 33.11 -10.12 35.59
C THR A 820 32.85 -8.89 36.45
N VAL A 821 32.81 -9.06 37.77
CA VAL A 821 32.67 -7.98 38.75
C VAL A 821 33.79 -6.96 38.62
N CYS A 822 35.05 -7.43 38.52
CA CYS A 822 36.22 -6.58 38.33
C CYS A 822 36.09 -5.70 37.07
N ARG A 823 35.67 -6.30 35.95
CA ARG A 823 35.41 -5.57 34.70
C ARG A 823 34.26 -4.58 34.80
N MET A 824 33.19 -4.90 35.55
CA MET A 824 32.07 -3.99 35.75
C MET A 824 32.48 -2.76 36.56
N LEU A 825 33.21 -2.96 37.65
CA LEU A 825 33.75 -1.90 38.50
C LEU A 825 34.69 -0.98 37.73
N LEU A 826 35.67 -1.55 37.03
CA LEU A 826 36.62 -0.77 36.21
C LEU A 826 35.93 0.00 35.10
N ASN A 827 34.97 -0.63 34.41
CA ASN A 827 34.20 0.04 33.37
C ASN A 827 33.46 1.28 33.92
N GLU A 828 32.80 1.16 35.08
CA GLU A 828 32.09 2.29 35.68
C GLU A 828 33.09 3.35 36.18
N LEU A 829 34.21 2.97 36.82
CA LEU A 829 35.23 3.93 37.26
C LEU A 829 35.79 4.74 36.07
N LEU A 830 36.18 4.06 34.98
CA LEU A 830 36.73 4.70 33.78
C LEU A 830 35.68 5.57 33.07
N ALA A 831 34.43 5.12 33.01
CA ALA A 831 33.35 5.93 32.46
C ALA A 831 33.13 7.22 33.27
N ARG A 832 33.32 7.19 34.60
CA ARG A 832 33.21 8.40 35.45
C ARG A 832 34.45 9.25 35.48
N SER A 833 35.64 8.68 35.31
CA SER A 833 36.85 9.47 35.25
C SER A 833 36.88 10.39 34.04
N LEU A 834 36.23 10.00 32.92
CA LEU A 834 36.02 10.85 31.75
C LEU A 834 35.29 12.17 32.07
N GLU A 835 34.40 12.20 33.06
CA GLU A 835 33.71 13.44 33.51
C GLU A 835 34.68 14.44 34.16
N TYR A 836 35.91 14.02 34.49
CA TYR A 836 36.95 14.84 35.13
C TYR A 836 38.17 15.09 34.22
N ASP A 837 37.98 14.95 32.91
CA ASP A 837 38.99 15.17 31.87
C ASP A 837 40.21 14.22 31.96
N HIS A 838 40.00 13.00 32.48
CA HIS A 838 41.03 11.96 32.41
C HIS A 838 41.15 11.47 30.97
N THR A 839 42.34 11.68 30.40
CA THR A 839 42.66 11.34 29.01
C THR A 839 43.34 9.98 28.90
N TYR A 840 43.90 9.46 29.98
CA TYR A 840 44.52 8.15 30.07
C TYR A 840 44.25 7.51 31.42
N ALA A 841 44.30 6.18 31.46
CA ALA A 841 44.33 5.44 32.72
C ALA A 841 45.52 4.49 32.75
N VAL A 842 46.08 4.31 33.95
CA VAL A 842 47.19 3.39 34.23
C VAL A 842 46.78 2.46 35.37
N CYS A 843 47.13 1.19 35.27
CA CYS A 843 46.86 0.17 36.26
C CYS A 843 48.08 -0.73 36.43
N ARG A 844 48.48 -1.00 37.68
CA ARG A 844 49.42 -2.09 37.95
C ARG A 844 48.63 -3.39 38.06
N CYS A 845 49.10 -4.45 37.43
CA CYS A 845 48.48 -5.77 37.45
C CYS A 845 49.59 -6.82 37.54
N GLN A 846 49.67 -7.53 38.66
CA GLN A 846 50.65 -8.60 38.82
C GLN A 846 50.24 -9.84 38.03
N ALA A 847 51.17 -10.79 37.84
CA ALA A 847 50.91 -12.01 37.08
C ALA A 847 49.81 -12.88 37.75
N GLU A 848 49.69 -12.81 39.07
CA GLU A 848 48.71 -13.54 39.88
C GLU A 848 47.29 -12.94 39.80
N ASP A 849 47.14 -11.67 39.37
CA ASP A 849 45.88 -10.93 39.31
C ASP A 849 45.03 -11.30 38.08
N THR A 850 44.71 -12.59 37.91
CA THR A 850 44.00 -13.12 36.75
C THR A 850 42.66 -12.44 36.46
N SER A 851 41.93 -12.02 37.50
CA SER A 851 40.65 -11.29 37.35
C SER A 851 40.83 -9.85 36.85
N LEU A 852 41.89 -9.16 37.29
CA LEU A 852 42.23 -7.81 36.85
C LEU A 852 42.74 -7.83 35.41
N ARG A 853 43.65 -8.74 35.09
CA ARG A 853 44.14 -8.95 33.72
C ARG A 853 42.99 -9.24 32.74
N TYR A 854 42.07 -10.13 33.13
CA TYR A 854 40.87 -10.43 32.35
C TYR A 854 40.03 -9.18 32.04
N ALA A 855 39.90 -8.27 33.00
CA ALA A 855 39.16 -7.03 32.84
C ALA A 855 39.91 -6.01 31.94
N LEU A 856 41.20 -5.80 32.20
CA LEU A 856 42.07 -4.85 31.46
C LEU A 856 42.10 -5.17 29.96
N GLU A 857 42.31 -6.43 29.58
CA GLU A 857 42.32 -6.87 28.17
C GLU A 857 41.01 -6.55 27.43
N GLN A 858 39.87 -6.65 28.12
CA GLN A 858 38.56 -6.35 27.53
C GLN A 858 38.22 -4.86 27.48
N LEU A 859 38.89 -4.06 28.29
CA LEU A 859 38.75 -2.60 28.34
C LEU A 859 39.76 -1.89 27.41
N GLY A 860 40.60 -2.64 26.69
CA GLY A 860 41.55 -2.11 25.71
C GLY A 860 42.90 -1.69 26.27
N PHE A 861 43.19 -2.04 27.53
CA PHE A 861 44.51 -1.79 28.13
C PHE A 861 45.58 -2.67 27.49
N ILE A 862 46.77 -2.09 27.33
CA ILE A 862 47.96 -2.78 26.82
C ILE A 862 49.12 -2.60 27.80
N PRO A 863 50.05 -3.57 27.88
CA PRO A 863 51.21 -3.45 28.74
C PRO A 863 52.15 -2.35 28.23
N VAL A 864 52.83 -1.68 29.15
CA VAL A 864 53.89 -0.73 28.84
C VAL A 864 55.10 -1.51 28.32
N SER A 865 55.70 -1.03 27.23
CA SER A 865 56.86 -1.69 26.61
C SER A 865 58.01 -1.83 27.62
N GLY A 866 58.43 -3.06 27.89
CA GLY A 866 59.50 -3.38 28.86
C GLY A 866 59.03 -3.56 30.32
N GLN A 867 57.75 -3.36 30.63
CA GLN A 867 57.19 -3.47 31.99
C GLN A 867 55.83 -4.19 31.92
N GLU A 868 55.85 -5.52 32.05
CA GLU A 868 54.66 -6.36 31.87
C GLU A 868 53.62 -6.26 33.01
N ASP A 869 53.99 -5.67 34.16
CA ASP A 869 53.11 -5.46 35.30
C ASP A 869 52.36 -4.10 35.26
N ILE A 870 52.66 -3.23 34.29
CA ILE A 870 52.03 -1.91 34.16
C ILE A 870 51.26 -1.83 32.84
N TYR A 871 49.96 -1.54 32.95
CA TYR A 871 49.05 -1.42 31.83
C TYR A 871 48.57 0.02 31.67
N TYR A 872 48.37 0.47 30.44
CA TYR A 872 47.79 1.78 30.16
C TYR A 872 46.73 1.71 29.05
N VAL A 873 45.88 2.73 29.01
CA VAL A 873 44.88 2.90 27.95
C VAL A 873 44.66 4.39 27.63
N ASP A 874 44.49 4.69 26.35
CA ASP A 874 44.10 6.00 25.82
C ASP A 874 42.57 6.16 25.88
N MET A 875 42.13 7.19 26.59
CA MET A 875 40.72 7.49 26.85
C MET A 875 40.21 8.69 26.03
N ARG A 876 41.03 9.32 25.18
CA ARG A 876 40.66 10.52 24.41
C ARG A 876 39.63 10.26 23.32
N SER A 877 39.57 9.02 22.82
CA SER A 877 38.61 8.60 21.79
C SER A 877 38.14 7.18 22.09
N PRO A 878 37.33 7.01 23.14
CA PRO A 878 36.91 5.69 23.60
C PRO A 878 35.93 5.06 22.60
N VAL A 879 35.98 3.75 22.49
CA VAL A 879 35.02 2.93 21.74
C VAL A 879 33.92 2.51 22.70
N MET A 880 32.66 2.80 22.36
CA MET A 880 31.50 2.40 23.15
C MET A 880 30.80 1.19 22.51
N LEU A 881 30.56 0.15 23.30
CA LEU A 881 29.75 -1.01 22.95
C LEU A 881 28.49 -1.04 23.82
N LEU A 882 27.32 -0.87 23.19
CA LEU A 882 26.02 -1.13 23.83
C LEU A 882 25.65 -2.61 23.61
N GLN A 883 25.38 -3.31 24.70
CA GLN A 883 24.98 -4.72 24.67
C GLN A 883 23.46 -4.80 24.79
N ASP A 884 22.77 -4.93 23.67
CA ASP A 884 21.29 -4.92 23.57
C ASP A 884 20.70 -6.20 22.97
N VAL A 885 21.54 -7.20 22.64
CA VAL A 885 21.11 -8.42 21.94
C VAL A 885 19.96 -9.16 22.64
N LEU A 886 19.94 -9.18 23.97
CA LEU A 886 18.87 -9.84 24.72
C LEU A 886 17.54 -9.10 24.57
N LEU A 887 17.55 -7.76 24.49
CA LEU A 887 16.35 -6.95 24.26
C LEU A 887 15.67 -7.26 22.92
N GLN A 888 16.41 -7.81 21.94
CA GLN A 888 15.89 -8.16 20.62
C GLN A 888 15.35 -9.60 20.54
N ILE A 889 15.65 -10.46 21.52
CA ILE A 889 15.21 -11.86 21.51
C ILE A 889 13.84 -11.95 22.19
N LYS A 890 12.84 -12.49 21.48
CA LYS A 890 11.49 -12.71 22.02
C LYS A 890 11.44 -13.91 22.99
N LYS A 891 10.48 -13.91 23.92
CA LYS A 891 10.16 -15.09 24.75
C LYS A 891 9.58 -16.24 23.90
N PRO A 892 9.80 -17.51 24.27
CA PRO A 892 10.55 -17.99 25.44
C PRO A 892 12.07 -18.00 25.25
N HIS A 893 12.58 -17.79 24.04
CA HIS A 893 14.02 -17.86 23.74
C HIS A 893 14.85 -16.87 24.56
N HIS A 894 14.30 -15.68 24.84
CA HIS A 894 14.88 -14.71 25.77
C HIS A 894 15.28 -15.36 27.11
N ASP A 895 14.36 -16.15 27.67
CA ASP A 895 14.49 -16.74 28.99
C ASP A 895 15.21 -18.09 28.98
N SER A 896 15.54 -18.61 27.80
CA SER A 896 16.28 -19.86 27.66
C SER A 896 17.68 -19.77 28.27
N ASN A 897 17.96 -20.67 29.21
CA ASN A 897 19.29 -20.80 29.82
C ASN A 897 20.37 -21.08 28.76
N ALA A 898 20.05 -21.81 27.70
CA ALA A 898 20.99 -22.07 26.61
C ALA A 898 21.35 -20.79 25.85
N VAL A 899 20.36 -19.95 25.53
CA VAL A 899 20.58 -18.66 24.86
C VAL A 899 21.38 -17.71 25.77
N LYS A 900 20.97 -17.57 27.03
CA LYS A 900 21.69 -16.75 28.03
C LYS A 900 23.13 -17.22 28.21
N ALA A 901 23.38 -18.54 28.25
CA ALA A 901 24.73 -19.10 28.36
C ALA A 901 25.59 -18.79 27.13
N VAL A 902 25.04 -18.91 25.92
CA VAL A 902 25.73 -18.54 24.68
C VAL A 902 26.08 -17.05 24.65
N VAL A 903 25.13 -16.18 25.03
CA VAL A 903 25.37 -14.73 25.11
C VAL A 903 26.47 -14.42 26.13
N ARG A 904 26.40 -14.99 27.34
CA ARG A 904 27.42 -14.84 28.39
C ARG A 904 28.81 -15.30 27.93
N LYS A 905 28.90 -16.42 27.19
CA LYS A 905 30.15 -16.96 26.65
C LYS A 905 30.74 -16.12 25.50
N THR A 906 29.88 -15.49 24.69
CA THR A 906 30.30 -14.75 23.49
C THR A 906 30.65 -13.29 23.77
N ARG A 907 29.99 -12.64 24.73
CA ARG A 907 30.25 -11.24 25.11
C ARG A 907 31.74 -10.93 25.36
N PRO A 908 32.51 -11.73 26.13
CA PRO A 908 33.94 -11.47 26.32
C PRO A 908 34.77 -11.58 25.04
N LYS A 909 34.42 -12.52 24.15
CA LYS A 909 35.10 -12.69 22.86
C LYS A 909 34.90 -11.48 21.96
N LEU A 910 33.67 -10.97 21.88
CA LEU A 910 33.34 -9.76 21.13
C LEU A 910 34.12 -8.54 21.67
N ARG A 911 34.15 -8.36 23.00
CA ARG A 911 34.89 -7.25 23.62
C ARG A 911 36.38 -7.31 23.32
N ARG A 912 37.01 -8.48 23.45
CA ARG A 912 38.43 -8.67 23.08
C ARG A 912 38.68 -8.43 21.59
N ALA A 913 37.79 -8.88 20.71
CA ALA A 913 37.92 -8.62 19.28
C ALA A 913 37.88 -7.10 18.97
N ILE A 914 37.00 -6.35 19.62
CA ILE A 914 36.93 -4.88 19.49
C ILE A 914 38.18 -4.22 20.07
N ALA A 915 38.64 -4.64 21.25
CA ALA A 915 39.89 -4.15 21.86
C ALA A 915 41.11 -4.39 20.96
N ASN A 916 41.19 -5.55 20.30
CA ASN A 916 42.26 -5.87 19.35
C ASN A 916 42.17 -5.07 18.05
N LEU A 917 40.98 -4.66 17.63
CA LEU A 917 40.80 -3.79 16.46
C LEU A 917 41.29 -2.36 16.74
N PHE A 918 41.25 -1.92 18.00
CA PHE A 918 41.67 -0.61 18.47
C PHE A 918 42.66 -0.72 19.64
N PRO A 919 43.87 -1.25 19.42
CA PRO A 919 44.80 -1.56 20.50
C PRO A 919 45.19 -0.29 21.28
N GLY A 920 45.15 -0.37 22.61
CA GLY A 920 45.47 0.74 23.50
C GLY A 920 44.39 1.81 23.60
N LYS A 921 43.24 1.68 22.92
CA LYS A 921 42.09 2.58 23.10
C LYS A 921 41.08 2.00 24.07
N LEU A 922 40.49 2.87 24.89
CA LEU A 922 39.50 2.46 25.89
C LEU A 922 38.24 1.88 25.22
N VAL A 923 37.84 0.70 25.65
CA VAL A 923 36.57 0.06 25.24
C VAL A 923 35.60 0.07 26.42
N LEU A 924 34.56 0.90 26.35
CA LEU A 924 33.48 0.96 27.34
C LEU A 924 32.30 0.09 26.91
N CYS A 925 31.79 -0.73 27.82
CA CYS A 925 30.71 -1.68 27.55
C CYS A 925 29.55 -1.48 28.53
N PHE A 926 28.39 -1.08 28.01
CA PHE A 926 27.17 -0.88 28.80
C PHE A 926 26.13 -1.95 28.44
N ASP A 927 25.53 -2.56 29.46
CA ASP A 927 24.35 -3.39 29.28
C ASP A 927 23.12 -2.46 29.20
N SER A 928 22.31 -2.64 28.14
CA SER A 928 21.17 -1.76 27.90
C SER A 928 20.07 -1.92 28.95
N GLU A 929 19.97 -3.10 29.57
CA GLU A 929 19.05 -3.33 30.69
C GLU A 929 19.47 -2.47 31.89
N MET A 930 20.74 -2.55 32.32
CA MET A 930 21.27 -1.73 33.42
C MET A 930 21.13 -0.21 33.14
N LEU A 931 21.31 0.21 31.89
CA LEU A 931 21.16 1.61 31.48
C LEU A 931 19.69 2.07 31.62
N ASN A 932 18.75 1.27 31.14
CA ASN A 932 17.31 1.52 31.29
C ASN A 932 16.92 1.63 32.77
N GLN A 933 17.50 0.79 33.64
CA GLN A 933 17.25 0.84 35.08
C GLN A 933 17.80 2.09 35.76
N ALA A 934 19.04 2.47 35.45
CA ALA A 934 19.63 3.69 36.00
C ALA A 934 18.82 4.93 35.61
N LEU A 935 18.27 4.95 34.39
CA LEU A 935 17.36 6.00 33.94
C LEU A 935 15.99 5.92 34.62
N MET A 936 15.43 4.72 34.80
CA MET A 936 14.21 4.51 35.56
C MET A 936 14.31 5.11 36.96
N GLU A 937 15.39 4.87 37.71
CA GLU A 937 15.59 5.43 39.05
C GLU A 937 15.63 6.97 39.04
N ARG A 938 16.29 7.57 38.05
CA ARG A 938 16.32 9.03 37.87
C ARG A 938 14.92 9.58 37.59
N VAL A 939 14.15 8.91 36.72
CA VAL A 939 12.77 9.29 36.42
C VAL A 939 11.88 9.15 37.66
N GLU A 940 11.97 8.05 38.41
CA GLU A 940 11.21 7.84 39.65
C GLU A 940 11.51 8.91 40.71
N THR A 941 12.79 9.28 40.84
CA THR A 941 13.26 10.32 41.78
C THR A 941 12.68 11.68 41.38
N LEU A 942 12.84 12.06 40.11
CA LEU A 942 12.33 13.34 39.58
C LEU A 942 10.79 13.41 39.65
N ASN A 943 10.11 12.28 39.48
CA ASN A 943 8.66 12.20 39.53
C ASN A 943 8.10 12.00 40.95
N GLY A 944 8.95 11.92 41.98
CA GLY A 944 8.52 11.79 43.39
C GLY A 944 7.87 10.44 43.76
N VAL A 945 8.19 9.39 43.01
CA VAL A 945 7.57 8.05 43.17
C VAL A 945 8.55 6.95 43.59
N GLN A 946 9.82 7.27 43.83
CA GLN A 946 10.86 6.31 44.24
C GLN A 946 10.52 5.52 45.51
N ASN A 947 9.78 6.14 46.45
CA ASN A 947 9.43 5.58 47.77
C ASN A 947 8.04 4.93 47.80
N VAL A 948 7.38 4.74 46.66
CA VAL A 948 6.08 4.06 46.62
C VAL A 948 6.29 2.56 46.89
N PRO A 949 5.63 1.97 47.91
CA PRO A 949 5.82 0.56 48.24
C PRO A 949 5.42 -0.37 47.08
N PRO A 950 6.05 -1.55 46.95
CA PRO A 950 5.63 -2.57 45.99
C PRO A 950 4.14 -2.91 46.14
N GLY A 951 3.42 -3.00 45.03
CA GLY A 951 1.97 -3.30 45.03
C GLY A 951 1.05 -2.09 45.23
N VAL A 952 1.57 -0.94 45.71
CA VAL A 952 0.81 0.31 45.83
C VAL A 952 0.97 1.12 44.54
N ARG A 953 -0.15 1.57 43.96
CA ARG A 953 -0.15 2.38 42.73
C ARG A 953 -0.37 3.85 43.07
N ARG A 954 0.68 4.67 42.93
CA ARG A 954 0.59 6.14 43.08
C ARG A 954 1.35 6.82 41.95
N LEU A 955 0.63 7.41 41.00
CA LEU A 955 1.23 8.10 39.85
C LEU A 955 1.82 9.46 40.26
N GLY A 956 3.03 9.76 39.81
CA GLY A 956 3.60 11.10 39.93
C GLY A 956 2.95 12.13 38.99
N PRO A 957 3.30 13.43 39.13
CA PRO A 957 2.72 14.50 38.32
C PRO A 957 3.21 14.47 36.86
N TYR A 958 4.44 14.03 36.62
CA TYR A 958 5.06 14.00 35.29
C TYR A 958 4.75 12.72 34.51
N MET A 959 4.84 12.83 33.19
CA MET A 959 4.86 11.73 32.24
C MET A 959 6.31 11.47 31.81
N CYS A 960 6.71 10.20 31.74
CA CYS A 960 7.95 9.80 31.08
C CYS A 960 7.69 9.64 29.57
N VAL A 961 8.46 10.33 28.74
CA VAL A 961 8.43 10.23 27.29
C VAL A 961 9.78 9.72 26.80
N PRO A 962 9.93 8.39 26.61
CA PRO A 962 11.07 7.83 25.91
C PRO A 962 11.14 8.35 24.47
N TYR A 963 12.31 8.78 24.05
CA TYR A 963 12.65 9.27 22.73
C TYR A 963 13.83 8.45 22.21
N GLY A 964 13.60 7.61 21.21
CA GLY A 964 14.58 6.66 20.70
C GLY A 964 14.42 5.23 21.23
N LYS A 965 15.52 4.51 21.45
CA LYS A 965 15.54 3.08 21.81
C LYS A 965 15.52 2.84 23.32
N ILE A 966 16.15 3.71 24.09
CA ILE A 966 16.15 3.65 25.56
C ILE A 966 14.72 3.74 26.11
N LEU A 967 14.39 2.88 27.08
CA LEU A 967 13.04 2.72 27.67
C LEU A 967 11.91 2.49 26.65
N SER A 968 12.24 2.17 25.39
CA SER A 968 11.26 1.88 24.35
C SER A 968 10.56 0.56 24.68
N ASP A 969 9.23 0.55 24.62
CA ASP A 969 8.36 -0.58 25.04
C ASP A 969 8.35 -0.93 26.54
N GLU A 970 8.95 -0.10 27.37
CA GLU A 970 8.99 -0.26 28.82
C GLU A 970 8.05 0.71 29.53
N ILE A 971 7.63 0.35 30.75
CA ILE A 971 6.90 1.22 31.67
C ILE A 971 7.78 1.50 32.87
N VAL A 972 8.01 2.79 33.14
CA VAL A 972 8.59 3.22 34.42
C VAL A 972 7.53 3.04 35.51
N PRO A 973 7.81 2.29 36.59
CA PRO A 973 6.85 2.07 37.67
C PRO A 973 6.28 3.38 38.21
N ASN A 974 4.99 3.37 38.56
CA ASN A 974 4.29 4.52 39.12
C ASN A 974 4.40 5.82 38.27
N THR A 975 4.70 5.70 36.98
CA THR A 975 4.86 6.82 36.07
C THR A 975 4.12 6.53 34.76
N VAL A 976 3.28 7.48 34.31
CA VAL A 976 2.66 7.34 32.99
C VAL A 976 3.78 7.40 31.95
N THR A 977 3.93 6.34 31.16
CA THR A 977 5.05 6.20 30.23
C THR A 977 4.53 6.08 28.80
N LYS A 978 4.83 7.07 27.96
CA LYS A 978 4.40 7.09 26.55
C LYS A 978 5.55 7.49 25.63
N SER A 979 6.04 6.53 24.86
CA SER A 979 7.16 6.73 23.94
C SER A 979 6.76 7.60 22.74
N LEU A 980 7.66 8.50 22.34
CA LEU A 980 7.65 9.15 21.04
C LEU A 980 8.44 8.26 20.06
N ARG A 981 7.78 7.82 18.99
CA ARG A 981 8.32 6.83 18.05
C ARG A 981 9.01 7.54 16.90
N VAL A 982 10.32 7.59 16.99
CA VAL A 982 11.19 8.34 16.08
C VAL A 982 12.32 7.45 15.53
N GLU A 983 12.86 7.83 14.39
CA GLU A 983 14.04 7.24 13.78
C GLU A 983 14.99 8.33 13.28
N LYS A 984 16.30 8.09 13.42
CA LYS A 984 17.34 8.99 12.93
C LYS A 984 17.82 8.50 11.56
N CYS A 985 17.49 9.26 10.51
CA CYS A 985 17.87 8.95 9.14
C CYS A 985 19.04 9.83 8.71
N TYR A 986 20.16 9.22 8.33
CA TYR A 986 21.32 9.94 7.80
C TYR A 986 21.18 10.12 6.29
N GLN A 987 21.70 11.22 5.77
CA GLN A 987 21.94 11.33 4.34
C GLN A 987 22.98 10.28 3.89
N ALA A 988 22.96 9.91 2.61
CA ALA A 988 23.83 8.86 2.08
C ALA A 988 25.34 9.15 2.27
N ASP A 989 25.71 10.42 2.39
CA ASP A 989 27.08 10.89 2.65
C ASP A 989 27.38 11.10 4.15
N ALA A 990 26.43 10.81 5.04
CA ALA A 990 26.47 11.03 6.48
C ALA A 990 26.79 12.48 6.93
N SER A 991 26.68 13.45 6.03
CA SER A 991 26.97 14.88 6.32
C SER A 991 25.94 15.49 7.27
N SER A 992 24.70 15.01 7.21
CA SER A 992 23.57 15.46 8.01
C SER A 992 22.61 14.31 8.33
N PHE A 993 21.68 14.57 9.23
CA PHE A 993 20.62 13.64 9.57
C PHE A 993 19.31 14.38 9.82
N GLU A 994 18.21 13.67 9.64
CA GLU A 994 16.86 14.10 10.01
C GLU A 994 16.27 13.13 11.04
N VAL A 995 15.38 13.65 11.89
CA VAL A 995 14.55 12.82 12.76
C VAL A 995 13.18 12.70 12.12
N VAL A 996 12.81 11.48 11.76
CA VAL A 996 11.53 11.14 11.14
C VAL A 996 10.73 10.24 12.06
N GLU A 997 9.43 10.10 11.80
CA GLU A 997 8.60 9.10 12.47
C GLU A 997 9.09 7.68 12.20
N TYR A 998 9.03 6.83 13.22
CA TYR A 998 9.28 5.40 13.04
C TYR A 998 8.21 4.79 12.12
N PRO A 999 8.56 3.85 11.20
CA PRO A 999 7.60 3.27 10.25
C PRO A 999 6.29 2.77 10.88
N GLY A 1000 5.17 3.09 10.23
CA GLY A 1000 3.83 2.70 10.66
C GLY A 1000 3.22 3.51 11.83
N TYR A 1001 3.94 4.51 12.36
CA TYR A 1001 3.41 5.44 13.35
C TYR A 1001 2.95 6.76 12.73
N SER A 1002 2.08 7.48 13.45
CA SER A 1002 1.63 8.82 13.03
C SER A 1002 2.80 9.79 12.84
N PRO A 1003 2.64 10.85 12.02
CA PRO A 1003 3.62 11.93 11.92
C PRO A 1003 3.99 12.47 13.30
N LEU A 1004 5.25 12.89 13.49
CA LEU A 1004 5.75 13.39 14.78
C LEU A 1004 4.86 14.46 15.40
N LYS A 1005 4.33 15.38 14.57
CA LYS A 1005 3.38 16.43 15.00
C LYS A 1005 2.13 15.85 15.67
N ASN A 1006 1.58 14.76 15.14
CA ASN A 1006 0.39 14.11 15.68
C ASN A 1006 0.70 13.34 16.97
N GLN A 1007 1.87 12.69 17.02
CA GLN A 1007 2.34 12.04 18.25
C GLN A 1007 2.51 13.07 19.39
N ILE A 1008 3.12 14.24 19.10
CA ILE A 1008 3.28 15.33 20.08
C ILE A 1008 1.92 15.89 20.53
N ARG A 1009 0.97 16.09 19.61
CA ARG A 1009 -0.41 16.47 19.98
C ARG A 1009 -1.05 15.45 20.93
N THR A 1010 -0.81 14.16 20.69
CA THR A 1010 -1.29 13.07 21.56
C THR A 1010 -0.65 13.14 22.95
N LEU A 1011 0.66 13.39 23.04
CA LEU A 1011 1.35 13.59 24.32
C LEU A 1011 0.78 14.79 25.09
N LYS A 1012 0.54 15.91 24.40
CA LYS A 1012 -0.05 17.13 24.99
C LYS A 1012 -1.46 16.87 25.56
N SER A 1013 -2.23 15.98 24.93
CA SER A 1013 -3.59 15.61 25.33
C SER A 1013 -3.67 14.88 26.69
N PHE A 1014 -2.56 14.33 27.20
CA PHE A 1014 -2.50 13.83 28.59
C PHE A 1014 -2.50 14.92 29.67
N ARG A 1015 -2.31 16.20 29.30
CA ARG A 1015 -2.21 17.35 30.23
C ARG A 1015 -1.21 17.15 31.38
N ARG A 1016 -0.06 16.56 31.08
CA ARG A 1016 1.01 16.33 32.06
C ARG A 1016 2.32 16.96 31.59
N PRO A 1017 3.12 17.55 32.48
CA PRO A 1017 4.50 17.91 32.16
C PRO A 1017 5.31 16.66 31.83
N VAL A 1018 6.32 16.80 30.96
CA VAL A 1018 7.06 15.68 30.37
C VAL A 1018 8.49 15.63 30.91
N ILE A 1019 8.93 14.42 31.26
CA ILE A 1019 10.34 14.05 31.41
C ILE A 1019 10.73 13.36 30.10
N LEU A 1020 11.48 14.05 29.25
CA LEU A 1020 12.01 13.50 28.01
C LEU A 1020 13.23 12.65 28.33
N VAL A 1021 13.24 11.38 27.92
CA VAL A 1021 14.40 10.49 28.06
C VAL A 1021 14.94 10.21 26.67
N ASP A 1022 16.13 10.72 26.39
CA ASP A 1022 16.74 10.75 25.06
C ASP A 1022 18.06 9.94 25.05
N ASP A 1023 18.27 9.16 23.98
CA ASP A 1023 19.50 8.43 23.67
C ASP A 1023 20.21 8.91 22.40
N LEU A 1024 19.57 9.81 21.65
CA LEU A 1024 20.13 10.52 20.53
C LEU A 1024 20.82 11.75 21.10
N LEU A 1025 22.16 11.79 21.07
CA LEU A 1025 22.94 13.00 21.41
C LEU A 1025 22.47 14.19 20.53
N HIS A 1026 21.47 14.92 20.99
CA HIS A 1026 21.07 16.21 20.46
C HIS A 1026 22.16 17.21 20.86
N LYS A 1027 22.69 17.99 19.92
CA LYS A 1027 23.72 19.01 20.22
C LYS A 1027 23.14 20.26 20.91
N GLY A 1028 22.05 20.10 21.68
CA GLY A 1028 21.18 21.20 22.10
C GLY A 1028 20.05 21.41 21.11
#